data_AF-A0A2S6UF90-F1
#
_entry.id   AF-A0A2S6UF90-F1
#
_cell.length_a   1.000
_cell.length_b   1.000
_cell.length_c   1.000
_cell.angle_alpha   90.00
_cell.angle_beta   90.00
_cell.angle_gamma   90.00
#
_symmetry.space_group_name_H-M   'P 1'
#
loop_
_entity.id
_entity.type
_entity.pdbx_description
1 polymer ?
#
loop_
_entity_poly.entity_id
_entity_poly.type
_entity_poly.pdbx_seq_one_letter_code
_entity_poly.pdbx_strand_id
1 'polypeptide(L)'
;MLGRYIGASMANIPKPREIINRKALICELDNLVEWSGYQPNTQARVLEILKSAHASGWTEVRRRFKDDRISGGEAISANAYLIDQLVRGIYDFAVTRVYPSANPTTGEQMAVVATGGYGRGELAPYSDIDLMFLLPYKLTAHSEQVVEFVLYLLWDLGLKVGHATRSVDEALRLAYDDMTIRTALLESRCLWGNEPLFKEFKQRFGSEVITGSGTKFVEAKLCERNARHERMGDTRYVLEPNIKEGKGGLRDLQTLFWIAKYLYRVEGVEELKEAGVLTAEDVRRFAKASNFLWTVRCHLHYIACRPEERLTLNVQSDLGSRMGYRDRAGARGVERFMKHYFLTAKAVGDLTRVLCAVLEDQQKKARKPSWLQQLSFRKPGIEGFEISGGRVNVTTKEDFKRDPVKLIRLFHLAQRHELDIHPNALRLVAQSLRLIDGNLRRNPDANRLFMEILTGTTPEITLRRMNEAGVFGRFIPDFGRVVAQMQYDMYHVYTVDEHTIRAIGILAGIETGQLAADHPVSHSVIGEVQSRQAMYLGVLLHDIAKGRGGNHSEIGAEIAIELGPRLGLNEWETETVSWLVLHHLLMSRTAFKRDIDDPKTVSDFVKVVQSPERLRLLLVLTIADIRAVGPNVWNNWKA
;
A
#
# COMPACT_ATOMS: atom_id res chain seq x y z
N MET A 1 5.29 16.51 22.75
CA MET A 1 3.88 16.74 22.38
C MET A 1 3.45 15.68 21.37
N LEU A 2 3.06 14.50 21.84
CA LEU A 2 2.52 13.44 20.98
C LEU A 2 1.03 13.74 20.78
N GLY A 3 0.75 14.53 19.75
CA GLY A 3 -0.61 14.90 19.34
C GLY A 3 -1.43 13.66 19.03
N ARG A 4 -2.70 13.70 19.45
CA ARG A 4 -3.75 12.77 19.02
C ARG A 4 -3.71 12.71 17.50
N TYR A 5 -3.28 11.58 16.95
CA TYR A 5 -3.66 11.25 15.60
C TYR A 5 -5.17 11.08 15.65
N ILE A 6 -5.86 11.72 14.72
CA ILE A 6 -7.29 11.63 14.51
C ILE A 6 -7.36 11.49 13.00
N GLY A 7 -8.18 10.59 12.47
CA GLY A 7 -8.57 10.71 11.06
C GLY A 7 -8.91 12.19 10.80
N ALA A 8 -8.23 12.82 9.85
CA ALA A 8 -8.29 14.25 9.51
C ALA A 8 -9.27 15.09 10.35
N SER A 9 -8.92 15.41 11.61
CA SER A 9 -9.85 16.12 12.47
C SER A 9 -9.81 17.60 12.14
N MET A 10 -10.86 18.06 11.49
CA MET A 10 -11.07 19.47 11.19
C MET A 10 -11.14 20.36 12.44
N ALA A 11 -11.29 19.77 13.64
CA ALA A 11 -11.34 20.50 14.90
C ALA A 11 -10.00 21.13 15.31
N ASN A 12 -8.87 20.69 14.72
CA ASN A 12 -7.53 21.10 15.15
C ASN A 12 -6.75 21.92 14.11
N ILE A 13 -7.44 22.58 13.17
CA ILE A 13 -6.77 23.39 12.15
C ILE A 13 -6.23 24.68 12.81
N PRO A 14 -4.90 24.91 12.82
CA PRO A 14 -4.33 26.10 13.44
C PRO A 14 -4.75 27.35 12.67
N LYS A 15 -5.20 28.38 13.38
CA LYS A 15 -5.58 29.69 12.82
C LYS A 15 -6.45 29.56 11.54
N PRO A 16 -7.65 28.97 11.63
CA PRO A 16 -8.45 28.61 10.46
C PRO A 16 -8.95 29.84 9.67
N ARG A 17 -9.09 31.00 10.33
CA ARG A 17 -9.50 32.26 9.69
C ARG A 17 -8.48 32.83 8.71
N GLU A 18 -7.21 32.46 8.84
CA GLU A 18 -6.18 32.82 7.85
C GLU A 18 -6.33 31.98 6.56
N ILE A 19 -6.92 30.78 6.63
CA ILE A 19 -7.27 29.99 5.43
C ILE A 19 -8.50 30.61 4.77
N ILE A 20 -9.58 30.81 5.53
CA ILE A 20 -10.79 31.44 5.03
C ILE A 20 -11.61 32.01 6.19
N ASN A 21 -12.03 33.27 6.05
CA ASN A 21 -12.94 33.92 7.00
C ASN A 21 -14.36 33.92 6.44
N ARG A 22 -15.14 32.86 6.75
CA ARG A 22 -16.52 32.71 6.27
C ARG A 22 -17.41 33.91 6.59
N LYS A 23 -17.24 34.54 7.76
CA LYS A 23 -18.05 35.71 8.13
C LYS A 23 -17.79 36.90 7.20
N ALA A 24 -16.52 37.15 6.87
CA ALA A 24 -16.16 38.21 5.94
C ALA A 24 -16.67 37.89 4.53
N LEU A 25 -16.52 36.64 4.08
CA LEU A 25 -17.01 36.18 2.79
C LEU A 25 -18.53 36.37 2.65
N ILE A 26 -19.32 35.94 3.64
CA ILE A 26 -20.79 36.11 3.61
C ILE A 26 -21.16 37.60 3.61
N CYS A 27 -20.48 38.42 4.41
CA CYS A 27 -20.73 39.86 4.42
C CYS A 27 -20.48 40.50 3.04
N GLU A 28 -19.40 40.10 2.36
CA GLU A 28 -19.07 40.58 1.02
C GLU A 28 -20.11 40.16 -0.02
N LEU A 29 -20.58 38.90 0.05
CA LEU A 29 -21.66 38.40 -0.80
C LEU A 29 -22.99 39.10 -0.54
N ASP A 30 -23.33 39.37 0.71
CA ASP A 30 -24.56 40.07 1.08
C ASP A 30 -24.56 41.53 0.61
N ASN A 31 -23.43 42.23 0.78
CA ASN A 31 -23.25 43.61 0.31
C ASN A 31 -23.30 43.74 -1.21
N LEU A 32 -23.09 42.65 -1.95
CA LEU A 32 -23.19 42.67 -3.42
C LEU A 32 -24.65 42.72 -3.90
N VAL A 33 -25.58 42.16 -3.12
CA VAL A 33 -26.99 41.96 -3.50
C VAL A 33 -27.92 42.97 -2.83
N GLU A 34 -27.47 43.58 -1.72
CA GLU A 34 -28.17 44.62 -0.92
C GLU A 34 -29.71 44.41 -0.89
N TRP A 35 -30.48 45.46 -1.16
CA TRP A 35 -31.95 45.41 -1.18
C TRP A 35 -32.54 45.07 -2.55
N SER A 36 -31.72 45.10 -3.62
CA SER A 36 -32.15 44.89 -5.01
C SER A 36 -32.38 43.42 -5.37
N GLY A 37 -31.92 42.49 -4.52
CA GLY A 37 -32.08 41.06 -4.74
C GLY A 37 -31.13 40.52 -5.80
N TYR A 38 -31.00 39.19 -5.87
CA TYR A 38 -30.09 38.58 -6.83
C TYR A 38 -30.57 38.81 -8.26
N GLN A 39 -29.65 39.19 -9.15
CA GLN A 39 -29.90 39.37 -10.58
C GLN A 39 -28.87 38.55 -11.37
N PRO A 40 -29.20 38.02 -12.56
CA PRO A 40 -28.28 37.18 -13.34
C PRO A 40 -26.93 37.85 -13.66
N ASN A 41 -26.92 39.18 -13.86
CA ASN A 41 -25.70 39.95 -14.10
C ASN A 41 -24.78 40.05 -12.85
N THR A 42 -25.29 39.76 -11.66
CA THR A 42 -24.53 39.74 -10.39
C THR A 42 -23.72 38.44 -10.24
N GLN A 43 -24.04 37.38 -10.99
CA GLN A 43 -23.37 36.07 -10.91
C GLN A 43 -21.86 36.15 -11.13
N ALA A 44 -21.39 36.97 -12.08
CA ALA A 44 -19.97 37.12 -12.38
C ALA A 44 -19.18 37.68 -11.18
N ARG A 45 -19.77 38.63 -10.45
CA ARG A 45 -19.17 39.25 -9.26
C ARG A 45 -19.18 38.31 -8.06
N VAL A 46 -20.27 37.55 -7.88
CA VAL A 46 -20.33 36.46 -6.86
C VAL A 46 -19.19 35.46 -7.10
N LEU A 47 -19.03 35.04 -8.36
CA LEU A 47 -17.99 34.09 -8.74
C LEU A 47 -16.58 34.66 -8.50
N GLU A 48 -16.35 35.94 -8.78
CA GLU A 48 -15.06 36.59 -8.54
C GLU A 48 -14.67 36.59 -7.04
N ILE A 49 -15.62 36.94 -6.17
CA ILE A 49 -15.42 36.90 -4.70
C ILE A 49 -15.05 35.48 -4.26
N LEU A 50 -15.80 34.47 -4.71
CA LEU A 50 -15.55 33.08 -4.37
C LEU A 50 -14.21 32.56 -4.93
N LYS A 51 -13.84 32.96 -6.15
CA LYS A 51 -12.54 32.62 -6.76
C LYS A 51 -11.39 33.21 -5.95
N SER A 52 -11.50 34.46 -5.52
CA SER A 52 -10.51 35.14 -4.68
C SER A 52 -10.35 34.43 -3.33
N ALA A 53 -11.46 34.13 -2.65
CA ALA A 53 -11.46 33.42 -1.38
C ALA A 53 -10.84 32.01 -1.50
N HIS A 54 -11.19 31.25 -2.55
CA HIS A 54 -10.63 29.94 -2.82
C HIS A 54 -9.12 30.01 -3.10
N ALA A 55 -8.68 30.92 -3.98
CA ALA A 55 -7.28 31.06 -4.35
C ALA A 55 -6.39 31.50 -3.17
N SER A 56 -6.89 32.42 -2.33
CA SER A 56 -6.21 32.87 -1.12
C SER A 56 -6.03 31.73 -0.12
N GLY A 57 -7.12 31.02 0.20
CA GLY A 57 -7.07 29.90 1.14
C GLY A 57 -6.19 28.75 0.65
N TRP A 58 -6.28 28.42 -0.65
CA TRP A 58 -5.44 27.41 -1.28
C TRP A 58 -3.95 27.75 -1.16
N THR A 59 -3.60 28.99 -1.45
CA THR A 59 -2.23 29.49 -1.35
C THR A 59 -1.72 29.41 0.08
N GLU A 60 -2.55 29.76 1.06
CA GLU A 60 -2.17 29.69 2.47
C GLU A 60 -1.95 28.24 2.95
N VAL A 61 -2.83 27.29 2.60
CA VAL A 61 -2.62 25.87 2.95
C VAL A 61 -1.35 25.34 2.30
N ARG A 62 -1.13 25.64 1.00
CA ARG A 62 0.09 25.26 0.28
C ARG A 62 1.34 25.84 0.93
N ARG A 63 1.30 27.11 1.34
CA ARG A 63 2.41 27.78 2.01
C ARG A 63 2.74 27.13 3.34
N ARG A 64 1.73 26.89 4.19
CA ARG A 64 1.91 26.19 5.48
C ARG A 64 2.55 24.82 5.32
N PHE A 65 2.12 24.06 4.31
CA PHE A 65 2.66 22.73 4.02
C PHE A 65 4.10 22.80 3.49
N LYS A 66 4.39 23.71 2.55
CA LYS A 66 5.73 23.89 1.97
C LYS A 66 6.76 24.37 3.00
N ASP A 67 6.33 25.20 3.95
CA ASP A 67 7.18 25.72 5.04
C ASP A 67 7.33 24.72 6.21
N ASP A 68 6.93 23.45 6.04
CA ASP A 68 6.94 22.39 7.06
C ASP A 68 6.21 22.77 8.38
N ARG A 69 5.25 23.71 8.32
CA ARG A 69 4.47 24.14 9.49
C ARG A 69 3.31 23.21 9.80
N ILE A 70 2.88 22.42 8.81
CA ILE A 70 1.83 21.42 8.94
C ILE A 70 2.23 20.15 8.20
N SER A 71 1.81 19.00 8.72
CA SER A 71 1.98 17.68 8.11
C SER A 71 1.03 17.45 6.93
N GLY A 72 1.25 16.38 6.15
CA GLY A 72 0.33 15.99 5.08
C GLY A 72 -1.10 15.75 5.55
N GLY A 73 -1.28 15.10 6.72
CA GLY A 73 -2.61 14.88 7.31
C GLY A 73 -3.32 16.19 7.72
N GLU A 74 -2.57 17.18 8.19
CA GLU A 74 -3.11 18.51 8.50
C GLU A 74 -3.43 19.31 7.23
N ALA A 75 -2.60 19.19 6.18
CA ALA A 75 -2.84 19.85 4.90
C ALA A 75 -4.12 19.37 4.21
N ILE A 76 -4.38 18.05 4.20
CA ILE A 76 -5.62 17.51 3.62
C ILE A 76 -6.88 17.93 4.41
N SER A 77 -6.75 18.05 5.73
CA SER A 77 -7.81 18.55 6.61
C SER A 77 -8.08 20.03 6.36
N ALA A 78 -7.02 20.82 6.19
CA ALA A 78 -7.09 22.24 5.93
C ALA A 78 -7.71 22.55 4.55
N ASN A 79 -7.39 21.75 3.53
CA ASN A 79 -8.06 21.82 2.22
C ASN A 79 -9.54 21.48 2.34
N ALA A 80 -9.89 20.39 3.03
CA ALA A 80 -11.30 20.04 3.27
C ALA A 80 -12.06 21.16 3.99
N TYR A 81 -11.42 21.81 4.97
CA TYR A 81 -12.00 22.94 5.68
C TYR A 81 -12.26 24.16 4.79
N LEU A 82 -11.32 24.48 3.90
CA LEU A 82 -11.50 25.56 2.93
C LEU A 82 -12.75 25.32 2.08
N ILE A 83 -12.86 24.12 1.50
CA ILE A 83 -14.03 23.74 0.68
C ILE A 83 -15.30 23.71 1.51
N ASP A 84 -15.28 23.19 2.75
CA ASP A 84 -16.42 23.22 3.66
C ASP A 84 -16.96 24.64 3.84
N GLN A 85 -16.09 25.64 4.04
CA GLN A 85 -16.54 27.02 4.24
C GLN A 85 -17.09 27.65 2.95
N LEU A 86 -16.53 27.31 1.79
CA LEU A 86 -17.05 27.75 0.49
C LEU A 86 -18.43 27.16 0.23
N VAL A 87 -18.60 25.84 0.39
CA VAL A 87 -19.89 25.15 0.18
C VAL A 87 -20.95 25.71 1.12
N ARG A 88 -20.63 25.93 2.41
CA ARG A 88 -21.54 26.56 3.37
C ARG A 88 -21.95 27.97 2.93
N GLY A 89 -20.99 28.80 2.53
CA GLY A 89 -21.25 30.17 2.10
C GLY A 89 -22.09 30.24 0.83
N ILE A 90 -21.81 29.38 -0.16
CA ILE A 90 -22.58 29.27 -1.40
C ILE A 90 -24.01 28.81 -1.10
N TYR A 91 -24.18 27.79 -0.25
CA TYR A 91 -25.49 27.30 0.14
C TYR A 91 -26.31 28.37 0.88
N ASP A 92 -25.72 29.03 1.88
CA ASP A 92 -26.37 30.12 2.61
C ASP A 92 -26.82 31.23 1.66
N PHE A 93 -25.94 31.65 0.75
CA PHE A 93 -26.27 32.66 -0.25
C PHE A 93 -27.41 32.22 -1.18
N ALA A 94 -27.39 30.96 -1.62
CA ALA A 94 -28.43 30.40 -2.48
C ALA A 94 -29.81 30.44 -1.81
N VAL A 95 -29.92 29.97 -0.56
CA VAL A 95 -31.22 29.85 0.13
C VAL A 95 -31.73 31.15 0.73
N THR A 96 -30.85 32.14 0.98
CA THR A 96 -31.23 33.41 1.62
C THR A 96 -31.36 34.58 0.64
N ARG A 97 -30.59 34.60 -0.45
CA ARG A 97 -30.52 35.74 -1.39
C ARG A 97 -31.00 35.42 -2.79
N VAL A 98 -30.75 34.21 -3.29
CA VAL A 98 -31.06 33.83 -4.68
C VAL A 98 -32.47 33.25 -4.78
N TYR A 99 -32.76 32.25 -3.96
CA TYR A 99 -34.05 31.56 -3.91
C TYR A 99 -34.64 31.61 -2.49
N PRO A 100 -34.96 32.81 -1.96
CA PRO A 100 -35.55 32.92 -0.64
C PRO A 100 -36.93 32.26 -0.61
N SER A 101 -37.14 31.38 0.37
CA SER A 101 -38.47 30.83 0.66
C SER A 101 -39.00 31.49 1.92
N ALA A 102 -40.08 32.29 1.79
CA ALA A 102 -40.66 33.04 2.90
C ALA A 102 -41.30 32.13 3.96
N ASN A 103 -41.89 31.00 3.53
CA ASN A 103 -42.52 30.00 4.40
C ASN A 103 -42.07 28.60 3.96
N PRO A 104 -40.83 28.18 4.30
CA PRO A 104 -40.34 26.87 3.92
C PRO A 104 -41.15 25.76 4.62
N THR A 105 -41.65 24.82 3.84
CA THR A 105 -42.25 23.57 4.31
C THR A 105 -41.17 22.52 4.57
N THR A 106 -41.57 21.35 5.07
CA THR A 106 -40.66 20.21 5.16
C THR A 106 -40.06 19.83 3.80
N GLY A 107 -40.78 20.04 2.69
CA GLY A 107 -40.32 19.69 1.34
C GLY A 107 -39.14 20.51 0.83
N GLU A 108 -38.92 21.73 1.34
CA GLU A 108 -37.75 22.56 1.02
C GLU A 108 -36.58 22.36 1.99
N GLN A 109 -36.69 21.46 2.96
CA GLN A 109 -35.56 21.13 3.84
C GLN A 109 -34.51 20.30 3.09
N MET A 110 -33.25 20.66 3.26
CA MET A 110 -32.13 19.98 2.62
C MET A 110 -30.92 19.96 3.56
N ALA A 111 -30.17 18.86 3.53
CA ALA A 111 -28.85 18.80 4.15
C ALA A 111 -27.78 18.59 3.06
N VAL A 112 -26.70 19.34 3.13
CA VAL A 112 -25.54 19.16 2.28
C VAL A 112 -24.55 18.26 3.00
N VAL A 113 -24.27 17.10 2.40
CA VAL A 113 -23.48 16.03 2.99
C VAL A 113 -22.26 15.78 2.12
N ALA A 114 -21.06 15.75 2.69
CA ALA A 114 -19.88 15.26 1.99
C ALA A 114 -19.80 13.74 2.09
N THR A 115 -19.37 13.07 1.02
CA THR A 115 -19.17 11.61 0.99
C THR A 115 -17.75 11.23 0.61
N GLY A 116 -17.38 9.96 0.76
CA GLY A 116 -16.07 9.46 0.35
C GLY A 116 -14.89 10.16 1.06
N GLY A 117 -13.83 10.47 0.29
CA GLY A 117 -12.66 11.18 0.83
C GLY A 117 -12.97 12.57 1.37
N TYR A 118 -13.89 13.29 0.73
CA TYR A 118 -14.32 14.59 1.24
C TYR A 118 -15.13 14.46 2.55
N GLY A 119 -15.97 13.44 2.63
CA GLY A 119 -16.71 13.06 3.83
C GLY A 119 -15.78 12.79 5.02
N ARG A 120 -14.67 12.09 4.80
CA ARG A 120 -13.60 11.89 5.80
C ARG A 120 -12.83 13.15 6.20
N GLY A 121 -12.98 14.27 5.47
CA GLY A 121 -12.17 15.47 5.65
C GLY A 121 -10.75 15.34 5.06
N GLU A 122 -10.56 14.43 4.10
CA GLU A 122 -9.25 14.10 3.54
C GLU A 122 -9.14 14.55 2.07
N LEU A 123 -8.92 15.85 1.83
CA LEU A 123 -8.72 16.40 0.49
C LEU A 123 -7.26 16.69 0.16
N ALA A 124 -6.62 15.80 -0.60
CA ALA A 124 -5.33 16.13 -1.23
C ALA A 124 -5.50 17.26 -2.27
N PRO A 125 -4.43 18.00 -2.60
CA PRO A 125 -4.50 19.02 -3.63
C PRO A 125 -5.05 18.45 -4.95
N TYR A 126 -5.87 19.17 -5.72
CA TYR A 126 -6.49 18.69 -6.97
C TYR A 126 -7.38 17.44 -6.83
N SER A 127 -7.80 17.07 -5.61
CA SER A 127 -8.79 16.01 -5.42
C SER A 127 -10.18 16.51 -5.81
N ASP A 128 -10.99 15.59 -6.32
CA ASP A 128 -12.40 15.82 -6.54
C ASP A 128 -13.13 15.92 -5.19
N ILE A 129 -14.31 16.56 -5.20
CA ILE A 129 -15.19 16.66 -4.05
C ILE A 129 -16.50 15.93 -4.34
N ASP A 130 -17.00 15.17 -3.37
CA ASP A 130 -18.24 14.40 -3.53
C ASP A 130 -19.31 14.92 -2.56
N LEU A 131 -20.43 15.38 -3.11
CA LEU A 131 -21.56 15.94 -2.38
C LEU A 131 -22.81 15.08 -2.52
N MET A 132 -23.58 14.97 -1.45
CA MET A 132 -24.94 14.45 -1.46
C MET A 132 -25.87 15.51 -0.90
N PHE A 133 -26.84 15.94 -1.71
CA PHE A 133 -27.96 16.77 -1.27
C PHE A 133 -29.06 15.84 -0.77
N LEU A 134 -29.16 15.76 0.56
CA LEU A 134 -30.10 14.89 1.25
C LEU A 134 -31.43 15.61 1.45
N LEU A 135 -32.50 14.95 1.03
CA LEU A 135 -33.87 15.44 1.09
C LEU A 135 -34.72 14.58 2.03
N PRO A 136 -35.78 15.13 2.65
CA PRO A 136 -36.72 14.34 3.44
C PRO A 136 -37.62 13.45 2.58
N TYR A 137 -37.91 13.87 1.34
CA TYR A 137 -38.71 13.12 0.38
C TYR A 137 -38.29 13.44 -1.07
N LYS A 138 -39.23 13.77 -1.95
CA LYS A 138 -38.99 14.08 -3.36
C LYS A 138 -38.32 15.43 -3.56
N LEU A 139 -37.57 15.53 -4.65
CA LEU A 139 -37.03 16.79 -5.16
C LEU A 139 -38.17 17.76 -5.49
N THR A 140 -38.14 18.93 -4.86
CA THR A 140 -39.02 20.06 -5.18
C THR A 140 -38.33 20.99 -6.17
N ALA A 141 -39.09 21.77 -6.94
CA ALA A 141 -38.52 22.73 -7.88
C ALA A 141 -37.58 23.75 -7.20
N HIS A 142 -37.91 24.17 -5.96
CA HIS A 142 -37.04 25.06 -5.17
C HIS A 142 -35.71 24.38 -4.82
N SER A 143 -35.76 23.15 -4.32
CA SER A 143 -34.55 22.38 -3.99
C SER A 143 -33.70 22.09 -5.23
N GLU A 144 -34.32 21.83 -6.38
CA GLU A 144 -33.63 21.66 -7.66
C GLU A 144 -32.85 22.92 -8.04
N GLN A 145 -33.48 24.09 -7.98
CA GLN A 145 -32.84 25.38 -8.26
C GLN A 145 -31.66 25.68 -7.31
N VAL A 146 -31.81 25.38 -6.02
CA VAL A 146 -30.73 25.55 -5.04
C VAL A 146 -29.56 24.61 -5.34
N VAL A 147 -29.83 23.33 -5.63
CA VAL A 147 -28.80 22.34 -5.99
C VAL A 147 -28.05 22.76 -7.24
N GLU A 148 -28.76 23.10 -8.30
CA GLU A 148 -28.17 23.53 -9.56
C GLU A 148 -27.28 24.75 -9.38
N PHE A 149 -27.76 25.77 -8.66
CA PHE A 149 -26.99 26.98 -8.40
C PHE A 149 -25.70 26.70 -7.62
N VAL A 150 -25.77 25.86 -6.59
CA VAL A 150 -24.57 25.44 -5.83
C VAL A 150 -23.59 24.70 -6.74
N LEU A 151 -24.07 23.76 -7.55
CA LEU A 151 -23.22 22.96 -8.45
C LEU A 151 -22.56 23.81 -9.54
N TYR A 152 -23.32 24.68 -10.22
CA TYR A 152 -22.78 25.56 -11.25
C TYR A 152 -21.69 26.48 -10.69
N LEU A 153 -21.89 27.08 -9.50
CA LEU A 153 -20.84 27.89 -8.88
C LEU A 153 -19.59 27.08 -8.52
N LEU A 154 -19.74 25.85 -8.02
CA LEU A 154 -18.59 25.00 -7.72
C LEU A 154 -17.82 24.60 -8.99
N TRP A 155 -18.51 24.31 -10.09
CA TRP A 155 -17.88 24.04 -11.38
C TRP A 155 -17.20 25.30 -11.96
N ASP A 156 -17.83 26.46 -11.85
CA ASP A 156 -17.27 27.75 -12.30
C ASP A 156 -16.03 28.17 -11.48
N LEU A 157 -15.90 27.68 -10.24
CA LEU A 157 -14.69 27.78 -9.42
C LEU A 157 -13.56 26.86 -9.91
N GLY A 158 -13.83 25.97 -10.86
CA GLY A 158 -12.90 24.97 -11.39
C GLY A 158 -12.79 23.72 -10.53
N LEU A 159 -13.74 23.50 -9.60
CA LEU A 159 -13.77 22.29 -8.77
C LEU A 159 -14.41 21.13 -9.54
N LYS A 160 -13.84 19.94 -9.37
CA LYS A 160 -14.44 18.70 -9.87
C LYS A 160 -15.40 18.16 -8.82
N VAL A 161 -16.70 18.14 -9.14
CA VAL A 161 -17.75 17.80 -8.19
C VAL A 161 -18.49 16.54 -8.64
N GLY A 162 -18.30 15.45 -7.91
CA GLY A 162 -19.24 14.33 -7.90
C GLY A 162 -20.46 14.71 -7.05
N HIS A 163 -21.68 14.43 -7.52
CA HIS A 163 -22.86 14.75 -6.74
C HIS A 163 -23.97 13.70 -6.84
N ALA A 164 -24.83 13.68 -5.82
CA ALA A 164 -26.08 12.96 -5.83
C ALA A 164 -27.15 13.75 -5.08
N THR A 165 -28.39 13.70 -5.56
CA THR A 165 -29.56 14.28 -4.86
C THR A 165 -30.52 13.15 -4.56
N ARG A 166 -30.78 12.90 -3.27
CA ARG A 166 -31.50 11.70 -2.82
C ARG A 166 -32.32 11.95 -1.58
N SER A 167 -33.45 11.28 -1.48
CA SER A 167 -34.15 11.10 -0.20
C SER A 167 -33.38 10.16 0.73
N VAL A 168 -33.73 10.17 2.02
CA VAL A 168 -33.23 9.19 3.00
C VAL A 168 -33.50 7.76 2.51
N ASP A 169 -34.73 7.47 2.06
CA ASP A 169 -35.12 6.13 1.61
C ASP A 169 -34.34 5.67 0.37
N GLU A 170 -34.14 6.56 -0.61
CA GLU A 170 -33.33 6.25 -1.80
C GLU A 170 -31.87 5.99 -1.45
N ALA A 171 -31.29 6.78 -0.54
CA ALA A 171 -29.91 6.60 -0.10
C ALA A 171 -29.73 5.23 0.59
N LEU A 172 -30.68 4.82 1.44
CA LEU A 172 -30.67 3.51 2.11
C LEU A 172 -30.84 2.36 1.12
N ARG A 173 -31.79 2.46 0.19
CA ARG A 173 -32.03 1.44 -0.84
C ARG A 173 -30.79 1.23 -1.71
N LEU A 174 -30.19 2.31 -2.22
CA LEU A 174 -29.01 2.22 -3.06
C LEU A 174 -27.79 1.67 -2.30
N ALA A 175 -27.66 1.97 -1.01
CA ALA A 175 -26.62 1.36 -0.19
C ALA A 175 -26.88 -0.12 0.10
N TYR A 176 -28.14 -0.56 0.11
CA TYR A 176 -28.46 -1.98 0.20
C TYR A 176 -27.98 -2.72 -1.06
N ASP A 177 -28.23 -2.15 -2.23
CA ASP A 177 -27.99 -2.75 -3.54
C ASP A 177 -26.52 -2.67 -4.00
N ASP A 178 -25.81 -1.58 -3.66
CA ASP A 178 -24.46 -1.29 -4.16
C ASP A 178 -23.43 -1.08 -3.03
N MET A 179 -22.38 -1.91 -3.04
CA MET A 179 -21.31 -1.89 -2.02
C MET A 179 -20.42 -0.64 -2.10
N THR A 180 -20.25 -0.06 -3.29
CA THR A 180 -19.52 1.19 -3.52
C THR A 180 -20.28 2.35 -2.89
N ILE A 181 -21.59 2.45 -3.17
CA ILE A 181 -22.46 3.47 -2.56
C ILE A 181 -22.49 3.31 -1.05
N ARG A 182 -22.66 2.08 -0.56
CA ARG A 182 -22.63 1.78 0.88
C ARG A 182 -21.36 2.27 1.55
N THR A 183 -20.21 2.08 0.89
CA THR A 183 -18.92 2.55 1.41
C THR A 183 -18.85 4.06 1.42
N ALA A 184 -19.26 4.74 0.34
CA ALA A 184 -19.29 6.20 0.29
C ALA A 184 -20.20 6.82 1.37
N LEU A 185 -21.34 6.20 1.66
CA LEU A 185 -22.27 6.63 2.71
C LEU A 185 -21.79 6.30 4.13
N LEU A 186 -20.98 5.26 4.33
CA LEU A 186 -20.31 5.01 5.61
C LEU A 186 -19.45 6.21 6.04
N GLU A 187 -18.93 6.93 5.06
CA GLU A 187 -18.03 8.07 5.19
C GLU A 187 -18.75 9.42 5.13
N SER A 188 -20.08 9.41 5.13
CA SER A 188 -20.88 10.62 5.05
C SER A 188 -20.63 11.55 6.24
N ARG A 189 -20.50 12.84 5.98
CA ARG A 189 -20.37 13.89 7.00
C ARG A 189 -21.26 15.09 6.65
N CYS A 190 -22.07 15.54 7.61
CA CYS A 190 -22.87 16.75 7.42
C CYS A 190 -21.97 17.97 7.26
N LEU A 191 -22.14 18.70 6.16
CA LEU A 191 -21.50 20.00 5.95
C LEU A 191 -22.38 21.13 6.46
N TRP A 192 -23.66 21.13 6.06
CA TRP A 192 -24.58 22.24 6.30
C TRP A 192 -26.05 21.88 6.03
N GLY A 193 -26.95 22.80 6.32
CA GLY A 193 -28.40 22.62 6.14
C GLY A 193 -29.07 21.92 7.32
N ASN A 194 -30.03 21.05 7.03
CA ASN A 194 -30.86 20.38 8.05
C ASN A 194 -30.12 19.24 8.76
N GLU A 195 -29.48 19.55 9.90
CA GLU A 195 -28.77 18.54 10.70
C GLU A 195 -29.68 17.41 11.25
N PRO A 196 -30.92 17.66 11.69
CA PRO A 196 -31.83 16.59 12.11
C PRO A 196 -32.06 15.53 11.03
N LEU A 197 -32.25 15.93 9.77
CA LEU A 197 -32.41 15.03 8.63
C LEU A 197 -31.19 14.14 8.42
N PHE A 198 -29.98 14.71 8.53
CA PHE A 198 -28.76 13.91 8.46
C PHE A 198 -28.62 12.91 9.62
N LYS A 199 -29.01 13.31 10.84
CA LYS A 199 -29.00 12.42 12.01
C LYS A 199 -29.97 11.25 11.82
N GLU A 200 -31.16 11.50 11.29
CA GLU A 200 -32.13 10.46 10.93
C GLU A 200 -31.51 9.48 9.93
N PHE A 201 -30.93 9.99 8.84
CA PHE A 201 -30.23 9.17 7.84
C PHE A 201 -29.14 8.30 8.47
N LYS A 202 -28.28 8.86 9.33
CA LYS A 202 -27.19 8.11 9.99
C LYS A 202 -27.73 7.00 10.90
N GLN A 203 -28.79 7.29 11.66
CA GLN A 203 -29.43 6.31 12.54
C GLN A 203 -30.01 5.15 11.72
N ARG A 204 -30.81 5.47 10.70
CA ARG A 204 -31.44 4.48 9.82
C ARG A 204 -30.43 3.66 9.03
N PHE A 205 -29.38 4.30 8.49
CA PHE A 205 -28.28 3.61 7.83
C PHE A 205 -27.58 2.62 8.77
N GLY A 206 -27.43 3.02 10.04
CA GLY A 206 -26.91 2.17 11.10
C GLY A 206 -27.76 0.93 11.32
N SER A 207 -29.07 1.09 11.51
CA SER A 207 -30.01 0.01 11.86
C SER A 207 -30.41 -0.87 10.68
N GLU A 208 -30.66 -0.30 9.51
CA GLU A 208 -31.27 -0.98 8.35
C GLU A 208 -30.22 -1.58 7.41
N VAL A 209 -29.05 -0.94 7.25
CA VAL A 209 -28.03 -1.38 6.28
C VAL A 209 -26.88 -2.11 6.94
N ILE A 210 -26.31 -1.55 8.01
CA ILE A 210 -25.07 -2.08 8.60
C ILE A 210 -25.34 -3.27 9.55
N THR A 211 -26.40 -3.20 10.36
CA THR A 211 -26.72 -4.27 11.31
C THR A 211 -26.94 -5.60 10.59
N GLY A 212 -26.23 -6.65 11.04
CA GLY A 212 -26.35 -8.00 10.46
C GLY A 212 -25.61 -8.24 9.15
N SER A 213 -24.99 -7.22 8.52
CA SER A 213 -24.32 -7.36 7.22
C SER A 213 -22.79 -7.27 7.27
N GLY A 214 -22.21 -7.28 8.47
CA GLY A 214 -20.76 -7.12 8.71
C GLY A 214 -19.88 -8.11 7.94
N THR A 215 -20.20 -9.41 7.97
CA THR A 215 -19.42 -10.44 7.25
C THR A 215 -19.40 -10.19 5.74
N LYS A 216 -20.56 -9.89 5.15
CA LYS A 216 -20.69 -9.60 3.71
C LYS A 216 -19.87 -8.36 3.31
N PHE A 217 -19.85 -7.34 4.17
CA PHE A 217 -19.05 -6.14 3.95
C PHE A 217 -17.55 -6.44 3.98
N VAL A 218 -17.09 -7.20 4.98
CA VAL A 218 -15.67 -7.60 5.10
C VAL A 218 -15.22 -8.40 3.88
N GLU A 219 -15.99 -9.42 3.50
CA GLU A 219 -15.67 -10.27 2.34
C GLU A 219 -15.58 -9.44 1.06
N ALA A 220 -16.56 -8.55 0.81
CA ALA A 220 -16.55 -7.67 -0.34
C ALA A 220 -15.30 -6.76 -0.36
N LYS A 221 -14.94 -6.15 0.77
CA LYS A 221 -13.78 -5.25 0.85
C LYS A 221 -12.44 -5.98 0.70
N LEU A 222 -12.32 -7.19 1.23
CA LEU A 222 -11.13 -8.01 1.02
C LEU A 222 -11.02 -8.48 -0.44
N CYS A 223 -12.13 -8.80 -1.09
CA CYS A 223 -12.17 -9.15 -2.52
C CYS A 223 -11.78 -7.96 -3.40
N GLU A 224 -12.37 -6.78 -3.19
CA GLU A 224 -12.02 -5.54 -3.88
C GLU A 224 -10.53 -5.20 -3.75
N ARG A 225 -9.96 -5.38 -2.55
CA ARG A 225 -8.53 -5.18 -2.30
C ARG A 225 -7.68 -6.16 -3.12
N ASN A 226 -7.97 -7.45 -3.08
CA ASN A 226 -7.20 -8.47 -3.79
C ASN A 226 -7.23 -8.22 -5.31
N ALA A 227 -8.42 -7.99 -5.87
CA ALA A 227 -8.57 -7.68 -7.30
C ALA A 227 -7.82 -6.41 -7.72
N ARG A 228 -7.76 -5.40 -6.84
CA ARG A 228 -6.93 -4.21 -7.07
C ARG A 228 -5.43 -4.53 -7.04
N HIS A 229 -4.96 -5.33 -6.07
CA HIS A 229 -3.55 -5.72 -5.99
C HIS A 229 -3.12 -6.48 -7.24
N GLU A 230 -3.92 -7.43 -7.72
CA GLU A 230 -3.68 -8.18 -8.96
C GLU A 230 -3.54 -7.26 -10.17
N ARG A 231 -4.49 -6.34 -10.38
CA ARG A 231 -4.40 -5.34 -11.47
C ARG A 231 -3.17 -4.44 -11.39
N MET A 232 -2.62 -4.24 -10.19
CA MET A 232 -1.42 -3.43 -9.95
C MET A 232 -0.11 -4.26 -9.98
N GLY A 233 -0.17 -5.56 -10.32
CA GLY A 233 0.98 -6.45 -10.43
C GLY A 233 1.34 -7.23 -9.15
N ASP A 234 0.48 -7.19 -8.13
CA ASP A 234 0.55 -7.91 -6.84
C ASP A 234 1.87 -7.82 -6.04
N THR A 235 2.66 -6.78 -6.29
CA THR A 235 3.89 -6.52 -5.53
C THR A 235 3.92 -5.09 -5.01
N ARG A 236 4.61 -4.90 -3.88
CA ARG A 236 4.85 -3.58 -3.26
C ARG A 236 6.12 -2.94 -3.81
N TYR A 237 6.97 -3.74 -4.45
CA TYR A 237 8.38 -3.46 -4.67
C TYR A 237 8.69 -3.04 -6.10
N VAL A 238 7.71 -2.45 -6.79
CA VAL A 238 7.89 -1.84 -8.12
C VAL A 238 8.52 -0.46 -7.94
N LEU A 239 9.51 -0.12 -8.77
CA LEU A 239 10.28 1.12 -8.67
C LEU A 239 9.46 2.39 -8.91
N GLU A 240 8.40 2.31 -9.73
CA GLU A 240 7.45 3.41 -9.94
C GLU A 240 6.06 3.07 -9.39
N PRO A 241 5.89 2.99 -8.05
CA PRO A 241 4.68 2.49 -7.42
C PRO A 241 3.54 3.51 -7.48
N ASN A 242 2.29 3.02 -7.37
CA ASN A 242 1.12 3.86 -7.16
C ASN A 242 0.86 4.06 -5.65
N ILE A 243 0.88 5.31 -5.18
CA ILE A 243 0.78 5.63 -3.74
C ILE A 243 -0.60 5.36 -3.15
N LYS A 244 -1.64 5.40 -3.98
CA LYS A 244 -3.03 5.27 -3.56
C LYS A 244 -3.52 3.83 -3.71
N GLU A 245 -3.46 3.31 -4.91
CA GLU A 245 -4.06 2.03 -5.29
C GLU A 245 -3.07 0.85 -5.22
N GLY A 246 -1.77 1.11 -5.08
CA GLY A 246 -0.75 0.06 -4.93
C GLY A 246 -0.90 -0.76 -3.66
N LYS A 247 -0.27 -1.95 -3.64
CA LYS A 247 -0.21 -2.82 -2.46
C LYS A 247 0.55 -2.11 -1.34
N GLY A 248 -0.05 -1.97 -0.17
CA GLY A 248 0.46 -1.16 0.93
C GLY A 248 0.24 0.35 0.80
N GLY A 249 -0.54 0.82 -0.19
CA GLY A 249 -0.86 2.24 -0.40
C GLY A 249 -2.00 2.76 0.48
N LEU A 250 -2.42 4.01 0.24
CA LEU A 250 -3.49 4.67 1.00
C LEU A 250 -4.82 3.89 0.99
N ARG A 251 -5.16 3.24 -0.12
CA ARG A 251 -6.40 2.48 -0.24
C ARG A 251 -6.42 1.26 0.68
N ASP A 252 -5.26 0.66 0.98
CA ASP A 252 -5.18 -0.44 1.95
C ASP A 252 -5.52 0.08 3.35
N LEU A 253 -4.94 1.21 3.77
CA LEU A 253 -5.29 1.86 5.05
C LEU A 253 -6.77 2.24 5.14
N GLN A 254 -7.33 2.80 4.07
CA GLN A 254 -8.75 3.14 3.97
C GLN A 254 -9.62 1.89 4.08
N THR A 255 -9.25 0.80 3.41
CA THR A 255 -9.97 -0.49 3.48
C THR A 255 -10.00 -1.01 4.92
N LEU A 256 -8.89 -0.93 5.64
CA LEU A 256 -8.84 -1.29 7.06
C LEU A 256 -9.77 -0.42 7.89
N PHE A 257 -9.72 0.89 7.67
CA PHE A 257 -10.56 1.84 8.38
C PHE A 257 -12.05 1.61 8.09
N TRP A 258 -12.43 1.30 6.85
CA TRP A 258 -13.81 0.98 6.48
C TRP A 258 -14.32 -0.26 7.18
N ILE A 259 -13.55 -1.34 7.15
CA ILE A 259 -13.92 -2.59 7.84
C ILE A 259 -14.08 -2.33 9.34
N ALA A 260 -13.13 -1.61 9.93
CA ALA A 260 -13.16 -1.20 11.33
C ALA A 260 -14.43 -0.38 11.67
N LYS A 261 -14.66 0.71 10.94
CA LYS A 261 -15.80 1.62 11.11
C LYS A 261 -17.13 0.89 10.95
N TYR A 262 -17.23 -0.01 9.96
CA TYR A 262 -18.44 -0.76 9.69
C TYR A 262 -18.79 -1.76 10.81
N LEU A 263 -17.79 -2.50 11.30
CA LEU A 263 -18.00 -3.54 12.30
C LEU A 263 -18.13 -3.00 13.73
N TYR A 264 -17.28 -2.05 14.10
CA TYR A 264 -17.15 -1.58 15.48
C TYR A 264 -17.86 -0.25 15.73
N ARG A 265 -18.46 0.37 14.70
CA ARG A 265 -19.15 1.66 14.79
C ARG A 265 -18.26 2.80 15.31
N VAL A 266 -16.97 2.70 15.01
CA VAL A 266 -15.97 3.68 15.42
C VAL A 266 -15.87 4.84 14.43
N GLU A 267 -15.59 6.04 14.92
CA GLU A 267 -15.34 7.21 14.07
C GLU A 267 -13.84 7.43 13.81
N GLY A 268 -12.96 6.91 14.67
CA GLY A 268 -11.50 6.99 14.55
C GLY A 268 -10.76 5.66 14.72
N VAL A 269 -9.47 5.64 14.34
CA VAL A 269 -8.59 4.46 14.47
C VAL A 269 -8.21 4.22 15.94
N GLU A 270 -8.18 5.28 16.75
CA GLU A 270 -7.86 5.23 18.17
C GLU A 270 -8.87 4.38 18.95
N GLU A 271 -10.15 4.46 18.59
CA GLU A 271 -11.23 3.68 19.20
C GLU A 271 -11.08 2.17 18.94
N LEU A 272 -10.34 1.76 17.90
CA LEU A 272 -10.01 0.34 17.66
C LEU A 272 -9.08 -0.25 18.71
N LYS A 273 -8.35 0.61 19.43
CA LYS A 273 -7.58 0.18 20.61
C LYS A 273 -8.53 -0.21 21.73
N GLU A 274 -9.57 0.58 21.97
CA GLU A 274 -10.56 0.36 23.02
C GLU A 274 -11.40 -0.88 22.71
N ALA A 275 -11.71 -1.13 21.43
CA ALA A 275 -12.36 -2.35 20.95
C ALA A 275 -11.45 -3.61 20.97
N GLY A 276 -10.17 -3.49 21.37
CA GLY A 276 -9.22 -4.61 21.45
C GLY A 276 -8.78 -5.18 20.09
N VAL A 277 -8.99 -4.42 19.01
CA VAL A 277 -8.69 -4.84 17.64
C VAL A 277 -7.24 -4.56 17.28
N LEU A 278 -6.76 -3.37 17.64
CA LEU A 278 -5.39 -2.93 17.40
C LEU A 278 -4.68 -2.63 18.71
N THR A 279 -3.39 -2.90 18.77
CA THR A 279 -2.57 -2.46 19.91
C THR A 279 -2.28 -0.97 19.81
N ALA A 280 -1.83 -0.35 20.92
CA ALA A 280 -1.35 1.04 20.88
C ALA A 280 -0.16 1.22 19.92
N GLU A 281 0.62 0.17 19.68
CA GLU A 281 1.70 0.20 18.70
C GLU A 281 1.16 0.16 17.27
N ASP A 282 0.16 -0.66 16.99
CA ASP A 282 -0.48 -0.73 15.68
C ASP A 282 -1.13 0.60 15.29
N VAL A 283 -1.84 1.25 16.23
CA VAL A 283 -2.41 2.60 16.01
C VAL A 283 -1.32 3.61 15.67
N ARG A 284 -0.18 3.60 16.40
CA ARG A 284 0.95 4.49 16.08
C ARG A 284 1.57 4.19 14.71
N ARG A 285 1.67 2.91 14.33
CA ARG A 285 2.17 2.51 13.01
C ARG A 285 1.22 2.96 11.90
N PHE A 286 -0.08 2.78 12.08
CA PHE A 286 -1.11 3.25 11.16
C PHE A 286 -1.01 4.77 10.97
N ALA A 287 -0.95 5.51 12.07
CA ALA A 287 -0.83 6.97 12.07
C ALA A 287 0.40 7.46 11.31
N LYS A 288 1.57 6.87 11.60
CA LYS A 288 2.82 7.22 10.91
C LYS A 288 2.76 6.91 9.41
N ALA A 289 2.25 5.74 9.04
CA ALA A 289 2.14 5.33 7.66
C ALA A 289 1.17 6.23 6.88
N SER A 290 -0.02 6.47 7.43
CA SER A 290 -1.01 7.37 6.84
C SER A 290 -0.43 8.77 6.63
N ASN A 291 0.20 9.36 7.65
CA ASN A 291 0.76 10.70 7.54
C ASN A 291 1.87 10.78 6.48
N PHE A 292 2.75 9.78 6.45
CA PHE A 292 3.82 9.72 5.46
C PHE A 292 3.26 9.64 4.05
N LEU A 293 2.33 8.72 3.78
CA LEU A 293 1.73 8.54 2.46
C LEU A 293 0.95 9.80 2.02
N TRP A 294 0.21 10.44 2.92
CA TRP A 294 -0.47 11.71 2.63
C TRP A 294 0.52 12.84 2.33
N THR A 295 1.62 12.94 3.09
CA THR A 295 2.66 13.94 2.86
C THR A 295 3.29 13.75 1.47
N VAL A 296 3.64 12.52 1.11
CA VAL A 296 4.16 12.20 -0.23
C VAL A 296 3.14 12.56 -1.32
N ARG A 297 1.87 12.16 -1.17
CA ARG A 297 0.82 12.44 -2.14
C ARG A 297 0.57 13.94 -2.33
N CYS A 298 0.56 14.72 -1.23
CA CYS A 298 0.46 16.18 -1.30
C CYS A 298 1.62 16.81 -2.07
N HIS A 299 2.87 16.42 -1.78
CA HIS A 299 4.01 16.92 -2.56
C HIS A 299 3.92 16.51 -4.04
N LEU A 300 3.57 15.26 -4.33
CA LEU A 300 3.43 14.74 -5.69
C LEU A 300 2.41 15.56 -6.49
N HIS A 301 1.25 15.81 -5.90
CA HIS A 301 0.20 16.61 -6.52
C HIS A 301 0.66 18.06 -6.75
N TYR A 302 1.38 18.68 -5.80
CA TYR A 302 1.92 20.03 -5.99
C TYR A 302 3.06 20.11 -7.00
N ILE A 303 3.82 19.03 -7.22
CA ILE A 303 4.86 18.94 -8.26
C ILE A 303 4.21 18.76 -9.63
N ALA A 304 3.28 17.82 -9.73
CA ALA A 304 2.64 17.45 -10.99
C ALA A 304 1.53 18.42 -11.42
N CYS A 305 1.06 19.29 -10.51
CA CYS A 305 -0.07 20.21 -10.71
C CYS A 305 -1.36 19.51 -11.17
N ARG A 306 -1.54 18.25 -10.76
CA ARG A 306 -2.65 17.37 -11.14
C ARG A 306 -2.78 16.23 -10.10
N PRO A 307 -3.88 15.46 -10.08
CA PRO A 307 -4.02 14.29 -9.21
C PRO A 307 -3.19 13.10 -9.75
N GLU A 308 -1.85 13.23 -9.68
CA GLU A 308 -0.90 12.18 -10.02
C GLU A 308 -0.75 11.21 -8.85
N GLU A 309 -0.79 9.91 -9.12
CA GLU A 309 -0.71 8.88 -8.07
C GLU A 309 0.53 7.98 -8.25
N ARG A 310 1.24 8.08 -9.37
CA ARG A 310 2.43 7.27 -9.64
C ARG A 310 3.69 8.03 -9.25
N LEU A 311 4.54 7.38 -8.45
CA LEU A 311 5.88 7.87 -8.11
C LEU A 311 6.86 7.53 -9.23
N THR A 312 6.74 8.20 -10.37
CA THR A 312 7.63 7.99 -11.52
C THR A 312 9.05 8.45 -11.24
N LEU A 313 10.06 7.86 -11.91
CA LEU A 313 11.48 8.14 -11.63
C LEU A 313 11.79 9.65 -11.68
N ASN A 314 11.21 10.38 -12.63
CA ASN A 314 11.40 11.82 -12.81
C ASN A 314 10.96 12.68 -11.60
N VAL A 315 9.98 12.24 -10.78
CA VAL A 315 9.50 13.01 -9.61
C VAL A 315 10.15 12.57 -8.31
N GLN A 316 10.69 11.35 -8.24
CA GLN A 316 11.22 10.77 -7.00
C GLN A 316 12.37 11.59 -6.41
N SER A 317 13.26 12.13 -7.24
CA SER A 317 14.38 12.95 -6.77
C SER A 317 13.92 14.29 -6.18
N ASP A 318 12.94 14.95 -6.79
CA ASP A 318 12.36 16.20 -6.27
C ASP A 318 11.59 15.94 -4.97
N LEU A 319 10.80 14.87 -4.93
CA LEU A 319 10.09 14.42 -3.73
C LEU A 319 11.05 14.16 -2.56
N GLY A 320 12.10 13.36 -2.80
CA GLY A 320 13.11 13.07 -1.79
C GLY A 320 13.75 14.36 -1.26
N SER A 321 14.12 15.27 -2.15
CA SER A 321 14.72 16.56 -1.77
C SER A 321 13.78 17.42 -0.93
N ARG A 322 12.52 17.57 -1.34
CA ARG A 322 11.49 18.35 -0.62
C ARG A 322 11.17 17.79 0.75
N MET A 323 11.21 16.47 0.88
CA MET A 323 10.98 15.79 2.17
C MET A 323 12.26 15.65 3.01
N GLY A 324 13.34 16.32 2.63
CA GLY A 324 14.59 16.39 3.41
C GLY A 324 15.52 15.18 3.30
N TYR A 325 15.29 14.28 2.34
CA TYR A 325 16.21 13.17 2.07
C TYR A 325 17.44 13.67 1.32
N ARG A 326 18.55 13.74 2.04
CA ARG A 326 19.87 14.08 1.49
C ARG A 326 20.72 12.84 1.23
N ASP A 327 21.70 12.98 0.35
CA ASP A 327 22.74 12.00 0.13
C ASP A 327 23.53 11.71 1.42
N ARG A 328 23.95 10.46 1.57
CA ARG A 328 24.88 10.01 2.63
C ARG A 328 25.92 9.10 1.99
N ALA A 329 27.04 8.87 2.67
CA ALA A 329 28.05 7.92 2.21
C ALA A 329 27.39 6.56 1.85
N GLY A 330 27.46 6.18 0.56
CA GLY A 330 26.92 4.93 0.04
C GLY A 330 25.43 4.89 -0.32
N ALA A 331 24.65 5.98 -0.17
CA ALA A 331 23.23 5.98 -0.54
C ALA A 331 22.72 7.36 -1.01
N ARG A 332 22.07 7.39 -2.19
CA ARG A 332 21.46 8.61 -2.74
C ARG A 332 20.20 8.99 -1.97
N GLY A 333 19.90 10.29 -1.86
CA GLY A 333 18.71 10.81 -1.19
C GLY A 333 17.42 10.20 -1.73
N VAL A 334 17.32 10.04 -3.05
CA VAL A 334 16.19 9.38 -3.72
C VAL A 334 16.02 7.92 -3.33
N GLU A 335 17.10 7.15 -3.25
CA GLU A 335 17.06 5.74 -2.84
C GLU A 335 16.65 5.61 -1.36
N ARG A 336 17.13 6.52 -0.50
CA ARG A 336 16.72 6.58 0.91
C ARG A 336 15.23 6.90 1.05
N PHE A 337 14.72 7.84 0.26
CA PHE A 337 13.30 8.17 0.20
C PHE A 337 12.47 6.95 -0.21
N MET A 338 12.82 6.33 -1.34
CA MET A 338 12.09 5.17 -1.86
C MET A 338 12.18 3.96 -0.92
N LYS A 339 13.33 3.73 -0.26
CA LYS A 339 13.45 2.71 0.78
C LYS A 339 12.48 2.96 1.95
N HIS A 340 12.34 4.21 2.41
CA HIS A 340 11.36 4.53 3.45
C HIS A 340 9.92 4.35 2.97
N TYR A 341 9.64 4.67 1.70
CA TYR A 341 8.33 4.40 1.09
C TYR A 341 7.99 2.91 1.10
N PHE A 342 8.88 2.03 0.61
CA PHE A 342 8.64 0.59 0.58
C PHE A 342 8.51 -0.02 1.98
N LEU A 343 9.32 0.44 2.96
CA LEU A 343 9.17 0.01 4.35
C LEU A 343 7.82 0.46 4.95
N THR A 344 7.33 1.64 4.56
CA THR A 344 5.99 2.12 4.95
C THR A 344 4.90 1.25 4.32
N ALA A 345 4.98 0.96 3.01
CA ALA A 345 4.03 0.09 2.32
C ALA A 345 4.01 -1.33 2.93
N LYS A 346 5.18 -1.85 3.33
CA LYS A 346 5.28 -3.11 4.08
C LYS A 346 4.54 -3.03 5.42
N ALA A 347 4.73 -1.95 6.19
CA ALA A 347 4.05 -1.75 7.47
C ALA A 347 2.51 -1.70 7.33
N VAL A 348 1.99 -1.11 6.24
CA VAL A 348 0.56 -1.14 5.91
C VAL A 348 0.05 -2.57 5.65
N GLY A 349 0.84 -3.37 4.94
CA GLY A 349 0.56 -4.80 4.75
C GLY A 349 0.52 -5.57 6.08
N ASP A 350 1.47 -5.29 6.97
CA ASP A 350 1.54 -5.92 8.30
C ASP A 350 0.29 -5.58 9.14
N LEU A 351 -0.15 -4.31 9.15
CA LEU A 351 -1.39 -3.87 9.81
C LEU A 351 -2.63 -4.58 9.24
N THR A 352 -2.67 -4.73 7.92
CA THR A 352 -3.77 -5.43 7.25
C THR A 352 -3.89 -6.87 7.72
N ARG A 353 -2.74 -7.53 7.86
CA ARG A 353 -2.69 -8.90 8.36
C ARG A 353 -3.16 -9.01 9.81
N VAL A 354 -2.79 -8.05 10.66
CA VAL A 354 -3.25 -8.01 12.06
C VAL A 354 -4.77 -7.94 12.12
N LEU A 355 -5.39 -7.04 11.34
CA LEU A 355 -6.86 -6.93 11.30
C LEU A 355 -7.52 -8.24 10.86
N CYS A 356 -7.07 -8.83 9.75
CA CYS A 356 -7.61 -10.12 9.27
C CYS A 356 -7.53 -11.21 10.34
N ALA A 357 -6.42 -11.28 11.09
CA ALA A 357 -6.25 -12.26 12.16
C ALA A 357 -7.25 -12.08 13.31
N VAL A 358 -7.56 -10.84 13.67
CA VAL A 358 -8.56 -10.52 14.71
C VAL A 358 -9.97 -10.89 14.25
N LEU A 359 -10.32 -10.54 13.01
CA LEU A 359 -11.64 -10.84 12.44
C LEU A 359 -11.91 -12.34 12.38
N GLU A 360 -10.91 -13.12 11.97
CA GLU A 360 -11.02 -14.59 11.95
C GLU A 360 -11.19 -15.19 13.35
N ASP A 361 -10.47 -14.67 14.36
CA ASP A 361 -10.60 -15.14 15.75
C ASP A 361 -12.00 -14.88 16.32
N GLN A 362 -12.56 -13.70 16.06
CA GLN A 362 -13.91 -13.33 16.49
C GLN A 362 -14.98 -14.19 15.80
N GLN A 363 -14.88 -14.42 14.49
CA GLN A 363 -15.82 -15.29 13.78
C GLN A 363 -15.79 -16.73 14.31
N LYS A 364 -14.61 -17.26 14.67
CA LYS A 364 -14.50 -18.59 15.29
C LYS A 364 -15.20 -18.66 16.65
N LYS A 365 -15.06 -17.62 17.48
CA LYS A 365 -15.74 -17.53 18.79
C LYS A 365 -17.27 -17.47 18.64
N ALA A 366 -17.78 -16.71 17.66
CA ALA A 366 -19.21 -16.59 17.42
C ALA A 366 -19.87 -17.88 16.91
N ARG A 367 -19.15 -18.73 16.17
CA ARG A 367 -19.68 -19.97 15.57
C ARG A 367 -19.73 -21.18 16.52
N LYS A 368 -19.05 -21.15 17.68
CA LYS A 368 -18.99 -22.31 18.60
C LYS A 368 -19.79 -22.02 19.87
N PRO A 369 -20.87 -22.77 20.17
CA PRO A 369 -21.52 -22.74 21.48
C PRO A 369 -20.49 -23.03 22.59
N SER A 370 -20.57 -22.31 23.70
CA SER A 370 -19.57 -22.38 24.80
C SER A 370 -19.32 -23.80 25.31
N TRP A 371 -20.32 -24.68 25.29
CA TRP A 371 -20.21 -26.09 25.69
C TRP A 371 -19.50 -26.99 24.67
N LEU A 372 -19.52 -26.65 23.37
CA LEU A 372 -18.80 -27.37 22.31
C LEU A 372 -17.33 -26.94 22.17
N GLN A 373 -16.93 -25.84 22.82
CA GLN A 373 -15.52 -25.43 22.86
C GLN A 373 -14.66 -26.43 23.64
N GLN A 374 -15.25 -27.14 24.62
CA GLN A 374 -14.58 -28.18 25.41
C GLN A 374 -14.44 -29.52 24.65
N LEU A 375 -15.23 -29.75 23.59
CA LEU A 375 -15.28 -30.99 22.80
C LEU A 375 -14.62 -30.88 21.42
N SER A 376 -13.86 -29.81 21.16
CA SER A 376 -13.19 -29.64 19.87
C SER A 376 -12.02 -30.61 19.76
N PHE A 377 -12.26 -31.80 19.19
CA PHE A 377 -11.21 -32.71 18.73
C PHE A 377 -10.23 -31.93 17.84
N ARG A 378 -9.02 -31.67 18.35
CA ARG A 378 -7.94 -31.09 17.55
C ARG A 378 -7.67 -32.06 16.42
N LYS A 379 -7.84 -31.62 15.17
CA LYS A 379 -7.37 -32.39 14.02
C LYS A 379 -5.86 -32.65 14.21
N PRO A 380 -5.34 -33.82 13.80
CA PRO A 380 -3.92 -34.10 13.89
C PRO A 380 -3.15 -32.99 13.19
N GLY A 381 -2.27 -32.31 13.92
CA GLY A 381 -1.39 -31.32 13.34
C GLY A 381 -0.28 -31.99 12.52
N ILE A 382 0.23 -31.31 11.49
CA ILE A 382 1.41 -31.78 10.75
C ILE A 382 2.63 -31.08 11.37
N GLU A 383 3.64 -31.86 11.77
CA GLU A 383 4.90 -31.35 12.35
C GLU A 383 4.71 -30.34 13.50
N GLY A 384 3.64 -30.51 14.30
CA GLY A 384 3.33 -29.64 15.43
C GLY A 384 2.70 -28.29 15.05
N PHE A 385 2.10 -28.19 13.86
CA PHE A 385 1.25 -27.08 13.41
C PHE A 385 -0.21 -27.52 13.24
N GLU A 386 -1.15 -26.63 13.50
CA GLU A 386 -2.58 -26.86 13.25
C GLU A 386 -2.92 -26.53 11.79
N ILE A 387 -3.74 -27.34 11.14
CA ILE A 387 -4.25 -27.05 9.79
C ILE A 387 -5.76 -26.80 9.85
N SER A 388 -6.18 -25.64 9.38
CA SER A 388 -7.59 -25.23 9.35
C SER A 388 -7.89 -24.48 8.06
N GLY A 389 -8.87 -24.97 7.28
CA GLY A 389 -9.32 -24.32 6.04
C GLY A 389 -8.21 -24.18 4.98
N GLY A 390 -7.36 -25.19 4.82
CA GLY A 390 -6.22 -25.14 3.88
C GLY A 390 -5.08 -24.20 4.32
N ARG A 391 -5.09 -23.74 5.58
CA ARG A 391 -4.06 -22.86 6.13
C ARG A 391 -3.32 -23.47 7.31
N VAL A 392 -2.00 -23.27 7.35
CA VAL A 392 -1.14 -23.62 8.48
C VAL A 392 -1.24 -22.56 9.58
N ASN A 393 -1.41 -22.99 10.82
CA ASN A 393 -1.45 -22.15 12.00
C ASN A 393 -0.59 -22.73 13.14
N VAL A 394 -0.22 -21.91 14.12
CA VAL A 394 0.45 -22.38 15.34
C VAL A 394 -0.54 -22.86 16.37
N THR A 395 -0.11 -23.77 17.25
CA THR A 395 -0.95 -24.36 18.29
C THR A 395 -1.06 -23.44 19.50
N THR A 396 0.05 -22.79 19.88
CA THR A 396 0.11 -21.85 21.02
C THR A 396 0.92 -20.60 20.68
N LYS A 397 0.71 -19.52 21.42
CA LYS A 397 1.46 -18.26 21.26
C LYS A 397 2.92 -18.40 21.71
N GLU A 398 3.25 -19.45 22.47
CA GLU A 398 4.60 -19.78 22.95
C GLU A 398 5.38 -20.70 22.00
N ASP A 399 4.76 -21.23 20.94
CA ASP A 399 5.38 -22.25 20.08
C ASP A 399 6.75 -21.83 19.54
N PHE A 400 6.88 -20.59 19.05
CA PHE A 400 8.17 -20.07 18.55
C PHE A 400 9.20 -19.82 19.65
N LYS A 401 8.77 -19.55 20.88
CA LYS A 401 9.70 -19.39 22.01
C LYS A 401 10.27 -20.74 22.46
N ARG A 402 9.45 -21.79 22.40
CA ARG A 402 9.84 -23.16 22.76
C ARG A 402 10.70 -23.80 21.68
N ASP A 403 10.34 -23.60 20.42
CA ASP A 403 11.08 -24.08 19.26
C ASP A 403 11.22 -22.96 18.21
N PRO A 404 12.31 -22.17 18.25
CA PRO A 404 12.57 -21.12 17.26
C PRO A 404 12.71 -21.64 15.83
N VAL A 405 13.06 -22.92 15.61
CA VAL A 405 13.16 -23.52 14.26
C VAL A 405 11.79 -23.53 13.57
N LYS A 406 10.69 -23.54 14.33
CA LYS A 406 9.34 -23.39 13.77
C LYS A 406 9.14 -22.10 12.97
N LEU A 407 9.94 -21.05 13.18
CA LEU A 407 9.87 -19.83 12.37
C LEU A 407 10.25 -20.08 10.90
N ILE A 408 11.15 -21.03 10.64
CA ILE A 408 11.52 -21.46 9.28
C ILE A 408 10.61 -22.61 8.84
N ARG A 409 10.38 -23.60 9.72
CA ARG A 409 9.56 -24.78 9.43
C ARG A 409 8.13 -24.43 9.00
N LEU A 410 7.54 -23.35 9.53
CA LEU A 410 6.21 -22.88 9.13
C LEU A 410 6.12 -22.64 7.61
N PHE A 411 7.12 -21.99 7.02
CA PHE A 411 7.14 -21.67 5.59
C PHE A 411 7.51 -22.88 4.74
N HIS A 412 8.45 -23.69 5.23
CA HIS A 412 8.79 -24.97 4.60
C HIS A 412 7.57 -25.88 4.49
N LEU A 413 6.82 -26.06 5.59
CA LEU A 413 5.61 -26.86 5.61
C LEU A 413 4.55 -26.32 4.65
N ALA A 414 4.35 -24.99 4.65
CA ALA A 414 3.40 -24.35 3.75
C ALA A 414 3.76 -24.59 2.28
N GLN A 415 5.04 -24.52 1.90
CA GLN A 415 5.50 -24.83 0.54
C GLN A 415 5.30 -26.30 0.18
N ARG A 416 5.77 -27.20 1.05
CA ARG A 416 5.77 -28.65 0.80
C ARG A 416 4.36 -29.22 0.62
N HIS A 417 3.37 -28.64 1.30
CA HIS A 417 1.98 -29.09 1.25
C HIS A 417 1.06 -28.15 0.46
N GLU A 418 1.62 -27.14 -0.23
CA GLU A 418 0.85 -26.16 -1.01
C GLU A 418 -0.25 -25.45 -0.18
N LEU A 419 0.05 -25.17 1.08
CA LEU A 419 -0.86 -24.52 2.02
C LEU A 419 -0.60 -23.01 2.11
N ASP A 420 -1.63 -22.26 2.47
CA ASP A 420 -1.49 -20.85 2.85
C ASP A 420 -1.18 -20.72 4.36
N ILE A 421 -0.72 -19.55 4.81
CA ILE A 421 -0.35 -19.34 6.22
C ILE A 421 -1.37 -18.44 6.91
N HIS A 422 -2.05 -18.99 7.89
CA HIS A 422 -3.13 -18.34 8.61
C HIS A 422 -2.70 -16.96 9.17
N PRO A 423 -3.48 -15.86 8.98
CA PRO A 423 -3.20 -14.51 9.47
C PRO A 423 -2.57 -14.45 10.88
N ASN A 424 -3.18 -15.12 11.86
CA ASN A 424 -2.66 -15.26 13.22
C ASN A 424 -1.22 -15.81 13.31
N ALA A 425 -0.84 -16.82 12.51
CA ALA A 425 0.51 -17.37 12.53
C ALA A 425 1.56 -16.33 12.14
N LEU A 426 1.45 -15.64 10.97
CA LEU A 426 2.45 -14.59 10.69
C LEU A 426 2.32 -13.35 11.58
N ARG A 427 1.17 -13.09 12.24
CA ARG A 427 1.12 -12.08 13.33
C ARG A 427 2.08 -12.47 14.47
N LEU A 428 2.05 -13.74 14.88
CA LEU A 428 2.94 -14.27 15.92
C LEU A 428 4.40 -14.36 15.44
N VAL A 429 4.64 -14.64 14.15
CA VAL A 429 5.97 -14.55 13.53
C VAL A 429 6.52 -13.13 13.64
N ALA A 430 5.75 -12.11 13.26
CA ALA A 430 6.16 -10.72 13.32
C ALA A 430 6.54 -10.29 14.75
N GLN A 431 5.82 -10.78 15.76
CA GLN A 431 6.12 -10.56 17.19
C GLN A 431 7.34 -11.35 17.70
N SER A 432 7.74 -12.41 16.98
CA SER A 432 8.78 -13.35 17.36
C SER A 432 10.07 -13.20 16.55
N LEU A 433 10.16 -12.24 15.63
CA LEU A 433 11.35 -12.03 14.77
C LEU A 433 12.66 -11.87 15.54
N ARG A 434 12.62 -11.37 16.78
CA ARG A 434 13.80 -11.26 17.65
C ARG A 434 14.42 -12.60 18.07
N LEU A 435 13.67 -13.70 17.94
CA LEU A 435 14.16 -15.06 18.20
C LEU A 435 15.02 -15.60 17.05
N ILE A 436 15.05 -14.91 15.91
CA ILE A 436 15.98 -15.18 14.82
C ILE A 436 17.31 -14.49 15.14
N ASP A 437 18.00 -15.05 16.14
CA ASP A 437 19.27 -14.55 16.64
C ASP A 437 20.47 -15.32 16.03
N GLY A 438 21.66 -15.18 16.60
CA GLY A 438 22.84 -15.91 16.13
C GLY A 438 22.74 -17.43 16.31
N ASN A 439 21.99 -17.91 17.31
CA ASN A 439 21.84 -19.33 17.59
C ASN A 439 20.94 -19.99 16.57
N LEU A 440 19.78 -19.39 16.26
CA LEU A 440 18.91 -19.92 15.21
C LEU A 440 19.59 -19.87 13.84
N ARG A 441 20.35 -18.82 13.53
CA ARG A 441 21.08 -18.70 12.24
C ARG A 441 22.17 -19.75 12.04
N ARG A 442 22.73 -20.30 13.12
CA ARG A 442 23.72 -21.40 13.08
C ARG A 442 23.10 -22.78 13.29
N ASN A 443 21.78 -22.86 13.51
CA ASN A 443 21.13 -24.14 13.75
C ASN A 443 21.09 -24.96 12.45
N PRO A 444 21.60 -26.20 12.44
CA PRO A 444 21.71 -27.00 11.23
C PRO A 444 20.35 -27.36 10.62
N ASP A 445 19.33 -27.64 11.45
CA ASP A 445 17.97 -27.90 10.96
C ASP A 445 17.35 -26.67 10.31
N ALA A 446 17.54 -25.48 10.87
CA ALA A 446 17.04 -24.25 10.28
C ALA A 446 17.70 -23.95 8.92
N ASN A 447 19.01 -24.17 8.80
CA ASN A 447 19.74 -24.00 7.54
C ASN A 447 19.32 -25.05 6.49
N ARG A 448 19.16 -26.31 6.89
CA ARG A 448 18.62 -27.38 6.02
C ARG A 448 17.23 -27.04 5.50
N LEU A 449 16.30 -26.66 6.39
CA LEU A 449 14.94 -26.27 6.01
C LEU A 449 14.93 -25.05 5.07
N PHE A 450 15.83 -24.08 5.28
CA PHE A 450 15.97 -22.94 4.38
C PHE A 450 16.46 -23.35 2.99
N MET A 451 17.43 -24.26 2.89
CA MET A 451 17.91 -24.79 1.61
C MET A 451 16.83 -25.62 0.91
N GLU A 452 16.04 -26.40 1.64
CA GLU A 452 14.86 -27.10 1.11
C GLU A 452 13.80 -26.11 0.59
N ILE A 453 13.61 -24.97 1.25
CA ILE A 453 12.73 -23.90 0.76
C ILE A 453 13.26 -23.29 -0.54
N LEU A 454 14.53 -22.89 -0.53
CA LEU A 454 15.21 -22.21 -1.64
C LEU A 454 15.18 -23.07 -2.91
N THR A 455 15.33 -24.38 -2.74
CA THR A 455 15.38 -25.36 -3.81
C THR A 455 14.06 -26.14 -3.95
N GLY A 456 12.96 -25.67 -3.35
CA GLY A 456 11.67 -26.35 -3.39
C GLY A 456 10.89 -26.16 -4.70
N THR A 457 9.61 -26.52 -4.71
CA THR A 457 8.73 -26.45 -5.89
C THR A 457 8.27 -25.03 -6.23
N THR A 458 7.91 -24.23 -5.22
CA THR A 458 7.46 -22.83 -5.40
C THR A 458 8.31 -21.84 -4.59
N PRO A 459 9.64 -21.78 -4.81
CA PRO A 459 10.55 -21.03 -3.95
C PRO A 459 10.26 -19.52 -3.97
N GLU A 460 9.84 -18.96 -5.12
CA GLU A 460 9.48 -17.55 -5.23
C GLU A 460 8.36 -17.16 -4.23
N ILE A 461 7.26 -17.91 -4.22
CA ILE A 461 6.10 -17.63 -3.37
C ILE A 461 6.50 -17.70 -1.89
N THR A 462 7.26 -18.73 -1.51
CA THR A 462 7.65 -18.96 -0.12
C THR A 462 8.67 -17.93 0.35
N LEU A 463 9.71 -17.64 -0.43
CA LEU A 463 10.70 -16.61 -0.11
C LEU A 463 10.08 -15.22 -0.03
N ARG A 464 9.14 -14.89 -0.93
CA ARG A 464 8.33 -13.67 -0.88
C ARG A 464 7.54 -13.57 0.43
N ARG A 465 6.82 -14.63 0.82
CA ARG A 465 6.10 -14.68 2.10
C ARG A 465 7.05 -14.54 3.31
N MET A 466 8.23 -15.17 3.27
CA MET A 466 9.25 -15.02 4.32
C MET A 466 9.81 -13.60 4.38
N ASN A 467 10.01 -12.94 3.24
CA ASN A 467 10.47 -11.55 3.17
C ASN A 467 9.41 -10.60 3.73
N GLU A 468 8.16 -10.76 3.32
CA GLU A 468 7.03 -9.98 3.82
C GLU A 468 6.85 -10.13 5.34
N ALA A 469 6.99 -11.35 5.85
CA ALA A 469 6.95 -11.61 7.29
C ALA A 469 8.19 -11.10 8.05
N GLY A 470 9.25 -10.67 7.35
CA GLY A 470 10.52 -10.21 7.92
C GLY A 470 11.45 -11.34 8.38
N VAL A 471 11.06 -12.60 8.16
CA VAL A 471 11.85 -13.79 8.54
C VAL A 471 13.09 -13.90 7.67
N PHE A 472 12.95 -13.67 6.36
CA PHE A 472 14.04 -13.88 5.42
C PHE A 472 15.24 -12.96 5.73
N GLY A 473 15.02 -11.65 5.77
CA GLY A 473 16.09 -10.69 6.07
C GLY A 473 16.67 -10.79 7.48
N ARG A 474 15.97 -11.41 8.43
CA ARG A 474 16.51 -11.72 9.76
C ARG A 474 17.36 -12.99 9.76
N PHE A 475 17.00 -13.98 8.94
CA PHE A 475 17.71 -15.25 8.84
C PHE A 475 18.97 -15.16 7.96
N ILE A 476 18.91 -14.37 6.88
CA ILE A 476 20.04 -13.98 6.03
C ILE A 476 20.24 -12.46 6.19
N PRO A 477 21.08 -11.99 7.13
CA PRO A 477 21.24 -10.56 7.40
C PRO A 477 21.67 -9.74 6.19
N ASP A 478 22.52 -10.30 5.32
CA ASP A 478 22.98 -9.68 4.08
C ASP A 478 21.80 -9.41 3.13
N PHE A 479 20.85 -10.34 3.03
CA PHE A 479 19.58 -10.13 2.33
C PHE A 479 18.76 -9.02 3.00
N GLY A 480 18.70 -9.01 4.33
CA GLY A 480 18.03 -7.97 5.10
C GLY A 480 18.50 -6.54 4.81
N ARG A 481 19.74 -6.36 4.34
CA ARG A 481 20.27 -5.04 3.94
C ARG A 481 19.73 -4.56 2.58
N VAL A 482 19.50 -5.49 1.65
CA VAL A 482 18.95 -5.22 0.31
C VAL A 482 17.42 -5.20 0.25
N VAL A 483 16.74 -5.59 1.34
CA VAL A 483 15.28 -5.43 1.44
C VAL A 483 14.87 -3.97 1.21
N ALA A 484 13.92 -3.76 0.31
CA ALA A 484 13.45 -2.44 -0.10
C ALA A 484 14.55 -1.54 -0.69
N GLN A 485 15.69 -2.12 -1.12
CA GLN A 485 16.75 -1.37 -1.77
C GLN A 485 16.41 -1.17 -3.24
N MET A 486 16.17 0.08 -3.60
CA MET A 486 16.05 0.48 -5.00
C MET A 486 17.44 0.72 -5.60
N GLN A 487 17.60 0.37 -6.87
CA GLN A 487 18.63 0.94 -7.74
C GLN A 487 17.97 2.07 -8.54
N TYR A 488 18.50 3.29 -8.43
CA TYR A 488 17.95 4.42 -9.18
C TYR A 488 18.47 4.41 -10.62
N ASP A 489 17.85 3.58 -11.46
CA ASP A 489 18.10 3.49 -12.90
C ASP A 489 16.80 3.23 -13.69
N MET A 490 16.84 3.39 -15.02
CA MET A 490 15.68 3.22 -15.90
C MET A 490 15.42 1.76 -16.30
N TYR A 491 16.30 0.83 -15.92
CA TYR A 491 16.26 -0.54 -16.43
C TYR A 491 15.52 -1.48 -15.48
N HIS A 492 15.69 -1.32 -14.17
CA HIS A 492 15.04 -2.18 -13.18
C HIS A 492 13.59 -1.78 -12.95
N VAL A 493 12.70 -2.77 -12.95
CA VAL A 493 11.29 -2.57 -12.56
C VAL A 493 11.08 -2.77 -11.07
N TYR A 494 11.97 -3.51 -10.39
CA TYR A 494 11.80 -3.95 -9.00
C TYR A 494 12.96 -3.54 -8.08
N THR A 495 12.72 -3.53 -6.76
CA THR A 495 13.80 -3.45 -5.76
C THR A 495 14.68 -4.70 -5.81
N VAL A 496 15.91 -4.60 -5.30
CA VAL A 496 16.90 -5.68 -5.34
C VAL A 496 16.37 -6.98 -4.74
N ASP A 497 15.74 -6.93 -3.57
CA ASP A 497 15.17 -8.11 -2.91
C ASP A 497 14.05 -8.78 -3.73
N GLU A 498 13.15 -8.00 -4.29
CA GLU A 498 12.07 -8.50 -5.15
C GLU A 498 12.61 -9.08 -6.46
N HIS A 499 13.60 -8.42 -7.06
CA HIS A 499 14.28 -8.89 -8.25
C HIS A 499 14.96 -10.25 -8.01
N THR A 500 15.73 -10.38 -6.93
CA THR A 500 16.38 -11.65 -6.55
C THR A 500 15.36 -12.77 -6.34
N ILE A 501 14.26 -12.50 -5.64
CA ILE A 501 13.19 -13.49 -5.42
C ILE A 501 12.55 -13.93 -6.75
N ARG A 502 12.31 -12.99 -7.67
CA ARG A 502 11.82 -13.30 -9.02
C ARG A 502 12.82 -14.10 -9.85
N ALA A 503 14.11 -13.79 -9.76
CA ALA A 503 15.16 -14.55 -10.45
C ALA A 503 15.17 -16.02 -9.99
N ILE A 504 14.96 -16.28 -8.70
CA ILE A 504 14.78 -17.64 -8.17
C ILE A 504 13.52 -18.31 -8.72
N GLY A 505 12.42 -17.57 -8.86
CA GLY A 505 11.20 -18.08 -9.50
C GLY A 505 11.40 -18.46 -10.96
N ILE A 506 12.10 -17.62 -11.72
CA ILE A 506 12.45 -17.88 -13.12
C ILE A 506 13.39 -19.09 -13.22
N LEU A 507 14.39 -19.20 -12.34
CA LEU A 507 15.27 -20.37 -12.28
C LEU A 507 14.46 -21.66 -12.07
N ALA A 508 13.53 -21.66 -11.11
CA ALA A 508 12.66 -22.81 -10.85
C ALA A 508 11.72 -23.10 -12.03
N GLY A 509 11.20 -22.07 -12.70
CA GLY A 509 10.39 -22.23 -13.92
C GLY A 509 11.17 -22.80 -15.10
N ILE A 510 12.45 -22.43 -15.26
CA ILE A 510 13.37 -23.02 -16.24
C ILE A 510 13.63 -24.49 -15.87
N GLU A 511 13.93 -24.79 -14.61
CA GLU A 511 14.23 -26.16 -14.16
C GLU A 511 13.03 -27.11 -14.34
N THR A 512 11.83 -26.66 -13.96
CA THR A 512 10.60 -27.47 -14.03
C THR A 512 10.00 -27.57 -15.43
N GLY A 513 10.55 -26.85 -16.42
CA GLY A 513 10.07 -26.82 -17.79
C GLY A 513 8.88 -25.89 -18.04
N GLN A 514 8.38 -25.19 -17.02
CA GLN A 514 7.31 -24.18 -17.17
C GLN A 514 7.71 -23.06 -18.14
N LEU A 515 9.01 -22.76 -18.24
CA LEU A 515 9.55 -21.74 -19.14
C LEU A 515 10.38 -22.35 -20.30
N ALA A 516 10.23 -23.64 -20.60
CA ALA A 516 11.02 -24.30 -21.65
C ALA A 516 10.81 -23.69 -23.04
N ALA A 517 9.59 -23.22 -23.34
CA ALA A 517 9.30 -22.57 -24.63
C ALA A 517 10.00 -21.21 -24.78
N ASP A 518 10.05 -20.42 -23.70
CA ASP A 518 10.69 -19.10 -23.69
C ASP A 518 12.22 -19.20 -23.59
N HIS A 519 12.74 -20.26 -22.95
CA HIS A 519 14.15 -20.44 -22.63
C HIS A 519 14.64 -21.87 -22.91
N PRO A 520 14.63 -22.33 -24.17
CA PRO A 520 14.93 -23.72 -24.51
C PRO A 520 16.38 -24.12 -24.18
N VAL A 521 17.35 -23.22 -24.40
CA VAL A 521 18.78 -23.49 -24.16
C VAL A 521 19.09 -23.66 -22.68
N SER A 522 18.60 -22.76 -21.82
CA SER A 522 18.84 -22.90 -20.38
C SER A 522 18.08 -24.09 -19.80
N HIS A 523 16.89 -24.41 -20.32
CA HIS A 523 16.15 -25.60 -19.90
C HIS A 523 16.88 -26.90 -20.26
N SER A 524 17.48 -27.00 -21.45
CA SER A 524 18.26 -28.19 -21.80
C SER A 524 19.53 -28.33 -20.97
N VAL A 525 20.14 -27.21 -20.58
CA VAL A 525 21.44 -27.19 -19.89
C VAL A 525 21.33 -27.33 -18.36
N ILE A 526 20.23 -26.86 -17.74
CA ILE A 526 20.12 -26.82 -16.27
C ILE A 526 20.18 -28.20 -15.62
N GLY A 527 19.70 -29.25 -16.31
CA GLY A 527 19.79 -30.64 -15.84
C GLY A 527 21.20 -31.23 -15.85
N GLU A 528 22.16 -30.58 -16.52
CA GLU A 528 23.57 -30.99 -16.56
C GLU A 528 24.44 -30.32 -15.49
N VAL A 529 23.87 -29.38 -14.71
CA VAL A 529 24.58 -28.69 -13.63
C VAL A 529 24.90 -29.66 -12.49
N GLN A 530 26.14 -29.62 -11.99
CA GLN A 530 26.63 -30.58 -10.99
C GLN A 530 26.05 -30.37 -9.59
N SER A 531 25.88 -29.11 -9.15
CA SER A 531 25.23 -28.78 -7.89
C SER A 531 24.07 -27.82 -8.06
N ARG A 532 22.86 -28.36 -7.91
CA ARG A 532 21.62 -27.60 -7.84
C ARG A 532 21.64 -26.60 -6.68
N GLN A 533 22.20 -26.97 -5.52
CA GLN A 533 22.28 -26.08 -4.37
C GLN A 533 23.15 -24.85 -4.65
N ALA A 534 24.31 -25.07 -5.29
CA ALA A 534 25.21 -23.99 -5.70
C ALA A 534 24.54 -23.06 -6.72
N MET A 535 23.81 -23.60 -7.69
CA MET A 535 23.07 -22.78 -8.67
C MET A 535 22.06 -21.85 -8.01
N TYR A 536 21.17 -22.40 -7.18
CA TYR A 536 20.14 -21.61 -6.49
C TYR A 536 20.73 -20.60 -5.51
N LEU A 537 21.78 -20.97 -4.76
CA LEU A 537 22.43 -20.04 -3.85
C LEU A 537 23.19 -18.93 -4.61
N GLY A 538 23.80 -19.25 -5.75
CA GLY A 538 24.43 -18.27 -6.63
C GLY A 538 23.44 -17.22 -7.14
N VAL A 539 22.27 -17.66 -7.62
CA VAL A 539 21.18 -16.74 -8.01
C VAL A 539 20.68 -15.95 -6.81
N LEU A 540 20.62 -16.53 -5.61
CA LEU A 540 20.20 -15.78 -4.43
C LEU A 540 21.20 -14.67 -4.06
N LEU A 541 22.49 -14.90 -4.29
CA LEU A 541 23.56 -14.02 -3.81
C LEU A 541 24.11 -13.04 -4.85
N HIS A 542 23.79 -13.18 -6.14
CA HIS A 542 24.41 -12.38 -7.22
C HIS A 542 24.40 -10.87 -6.98
N ASP A 543 23.32 -10.35 -6.38
CA ASP A 543 23.09 -8.93 -6.13
C ASP A 543 23.08 -8.55 -4.63
N ILE A 544 23.44 -9.48 -3.74
CA ILE A 544 23.25 -9.36 -2.27
C ILE A 544 24.02 -8.19 -1.63
N ALA A 545 25.04 -7.69 -2.31
CA ALA A 545 25.88 -6.60 -1.84
C ALA A 545 25.57 -5.23 -2.47
N LYS A 546 24.50 -5.12 -3.27
CA LYS A 546 24.09 -3.83 -3.84
C LYS A 546 23.80 -2.80 -2.74
N GLY A 547 24.32 -1.59 -2.93
CA GLY A 547 24.20 -0.49 -1.96
C GLY A 547 25.22 -0.50 -0.81
N ARG A 548 26.26 -1.35 -0.84
CA ARG A 548 27.36 -1.34 0.15
C ARG A 548 28.50 -0.35 -0.14
N GLY A 549 28.49 0.27 -1.33
CA GLY A 549 29.66 0.98 -1.85
C GLY A 549 30.72 0.00 -2.37
N GLY A 550 31.53 0.41 -3.34
CA GLY A 550 32.47 -0.48 -4.03
C GLY A 550 31.81 -1.41 -5.07
N ASN A 551 32.53 -2.46 -5.48
CA ASN A 551 32.04 -3.45 -6.44
C ASN A 551 31.18 -4.50 -5.73
N HIS A 552 29.88 -4.53 -6.03
CA HIS A 552 28.95 -5.47 -5.38
C HIS A 552 29.26 -6.93 -5.71
N SER A 553 29.89 -7.22 -6.85
CA SER A 553 30.21 -8.60 -7.24
C SER A 553 31.33 -9.17 -6.35
N GLU A 554 32.35 -8.37 -6.04
CA GLU A 554 33.46 -8.73 -5.16
C GLU A 554 32.98 -8.95 -3.72
N ILE A 555 32.23 -7.97 -3.18
CA ILE A 555 31.69 -8.07 -1.82
C ILE A 555 30.68 -9.24 -1.72
N GLY A 556 29.90 -9.47 -2.78
CA GLY A 556 28.97 -10.61 -2.85
C GLY A 556 29.70 -11.96 -2.81
N ALA A 557 30.84 -12.06 -3.50
CA ALA A 557 31.67 -13.26 -3.53
C ALA A 557 32.29 -13.57 -2.15
N GLU A 558 32.70 -12.55 -1.39
CA GLU A 558 33.15 -12.70 -0.01
C GLU A 558 32.02 -13.21 0.91
N ILE A 559 30.81 -12.64 0.77
CA ILE A 559 29.63 -13.09 1.53
C ILE A 559 29.31 -14.56 1.22
N ALA A 560 29.45 -14.98 -0.04
CA ALA A 560 29.21 -16.37 -0.44
C ALA A 560 30.18 -17.35 0.26
N ILE A 561 31.45 -16.97 0.44
CA ILE A 561 32.44 -17.79 1.16
C ILE A 561 32.03 -18.01 2.61
N GLU A 562 31.51 -16.98 3.29
CA GLU A 562 31.05 -17.10 4.68
C GLU A 562 29.71 -17.86 4.79
N LEU A 563 28.81 -17.65 3.84
CA LEU A 563 27.43 -18.14 3.91
C LEU A 563 27.27 -19.58 3.42
N GLY A 564 28.04 -20.02 2.43
CA GLY A 564 27.97 -21.37 1.86
C GLY A 564 28.07 -22.47 2.93
N PRO A 565 29.14 -22.53 3.74
CA PRO A 565 29.31 -23.56 4.76
C PRO A 565 28.22 -23.52 5.83
N ARG A 566 27.73 -22.31 6.18
CA ARG A 566 26.61 -22.16 7.14
C ARG A 566 25.33 -22.82 6.62
N LEU A 567 25.10 -22.77 5.30
CA LEU A 567 23.95 -23.38 4.65
C LEU A 567 24.17 -24.87 4.29
N GLY A 568 25.33 -25.43 4.62
CA GLY A 568 25.64 -26.85 4.43
C GLY A 568 26.33 -27.18 3.11
N LEU A 569 26.82 -26.19 2.36
CA LEU A 569 27.62 -26.42 1.16
C LEU A 569 29.01 -26.91 1.53
N ASN A 570 29.58 -27.77 0.69
CA ASN A 570 31.00 -28.14 0.77
C ASN A 570 31.92 -27.05 0.20
N GLU A 571 33.24 -27.26 0.27
CA GLU A 571 34.25 -26.28 -0.18
C GLU A 571 34.13 -25.97 -1.68
N TRP A 572 33.94 -26.98 -2.53
CA TRP A 572 33.82 -26.80 -3.97
C TRP A 572 32.53 -26.06 -4.36
N GLU A 573 31.41 -26.40 -3.72
CA GLU A 573 30.14 -25.69 -3.93
C GLU A 573 30.24 -24.23 -3.47
N THR A 574 30.89 -23.98 -2.33
CA THR A 574 31.10 -22.63 -1.80
C THR A 574 31.97 -21.79 -2.73
N GLU A 575 33.07 -22.35 -3.24
CA GLU A 575 33.92 -21.69 -4.25
C GLU A 575 33.14 -21.39 -5.52
N THR A 576 32.34 -22.35 -6.00
CA THR A 576 31.52 -22.21 -7.20
C THR A 576 30.51 -21.07 -7.06
N VAL A 577 29.81 -20.98 -5.92
CA VAL A 577 28.89 -19.87 -5.63
C VAL A 577 29.63 -18.54 -5.59
N SER A 578 30.77 -18.48 -4.90
CA SER A 578 31.59 -17.27 -4.81
C SER A 578 32.05 -16.79 -6.19
N TRP A 579 32.57 -17.70 -7.03
CA TRP A 579 32.98 -17.41 -8.41
C TRP A 579 31.80 -16.92 -9.26
N LEU A 580 30.65 -17.59 -9.15
CA LEU A 580 29.46 -17.25 -9.91
C LEU A 580 28.94 -15.85 -9.55
N VAL A 581 28.93 -15.50 -8.27
CA VAL A 581 28.58 -14.15 -7.79
C VAL A 581 29.61 -13.12 -8.25
N LEU A 582 30.91 -13.42 -8.21
CA LEU A 582 31.96 -12.52 -8.67
C LEU A 582 31.81 -12.17 -10.16
N HIS A 583 31.41 -13.15 -10.97
CA HIS A 583 31.39 -13.05 -12.43
C HIS A 583 29.99 -12.98 -13.06
N HIS A 584 28.91 -12.80 -12.27
CA HIS A 584 27.53 -12.84 -12.80
C HIS A 584 27.25 -11.86 -13.95
N LEU A 585 27.95 -10.72 -14.01
CA LEU A 585 27.82 -9.75 -15.10
C LEU A 585 28.69 -10.06 -16.32
N LEU A 586 29.58 -11.05 -16.26
CA LEU A 586 30.56 -11.32 -17.30
C LEU A 586 29.88 -11.65 -18.63
N MET A 587 28.92 -12.58 -18.62
CA MET A 587 28.26 -13.01 -19.85
C MET A 587 27.42 -11.91 -20.47
N SER A 588 26.58 -11.22 -19.70
CA SER A 588 25.75 -10.11 -20.23
C SER A 588 26.61 -8.95 -20.75
N ARG A 589 27.72 -8.62 -20.08
CA ARG A 589 28.67 -7.60 -20.59
C ARG A 589 29.35 -8.03 -21.88
N THR A 590 29.77 -9.29 -21.99
CA THR A 590 30.39 -9.81 -23.20
C THR A 590 29.39 -9.84 -24.35
N ALA A 591 28.20 -10.40 -24.14
CA ALA A 591 27.17 -10.54 -25.17
C ALA A 591 26.63 -9.19 -25.68
N PHE A 592 26.44 -8.20 -24.81
CA PHE A 592 25.77 -6.95 -25.18
C PHE A 592 26.72 -5.77 -25.44
N LYS A 593 28.00 -5.86 -25.06
CA LYS A 593 28.95 -4.73 -25.17
C LYS A 593 30.23 -5.06 -25.91
N ARG A 594 30.43 -6.30 -26.37
CA ARG A 594 31.61 -6.69 -27.15
C ARG A 594 31.19 -7.40 -28.42
N ASP A 595 32.12 -7.42 -29.37
CA ASP A 595 32.00 -8.22 -30.58
C ASP A 595 32.32 -9.68 -30.25
N ILE A 596 31.33 -10.57 -30.44
CA ILE A 596 31.45 -12.00 -30.17
C ILE A 596 32.13 -12.75 -31.33
N ASP A 597 32.25 -12.13 -32.51
CA ASP A 597 32.95 -12.68 -33.66
C ASP A 597 34.47 -12.46 -33.55
N ASP A 598 34.92 -11.57 -32.65
CA ASP A 598 36.34 -11.37 -32.35
C ASP A 598 36.90 -12.57 -31.54
N PRO A 599 37.87 -13.35 -32.08
CA PRO A 599 38.47 -14.47 -31.36
C PRO A 599 39.12 -14.07 -30.03
N LYS A 600 39.57 -12.82 -29.89
CA LYS A 600 40.13 -12.31 -28.63
C LYS A 600 39.05 -12.19 -27.55
N THR A 601 37.85 -11.70 -27.89
CA THR A 601 36.72 -11.65 -26.96
C THR A 601 36.39 -13.04 -26.42
N VAL A 602 36.32 -14.04 -27.31
CA VAL A 602 36.05 -15.43 -26.93
C VAL A 602 37.19 -15.99 -26.07
N SER A 603 38.45 -15.76 -26.45
CA SER A 603 39.62 -16.20 -25.68
C SER A 603 39.63 -15.61 -24.27
N ASP A 604 39.38 -14.32 -24.12
CA ASP A 604 39.36 -13.64 -22.83
C ASP A 604 38.20 -14.09 -21.94
N PHE A 605 37.04 -14.40 -22.53
CA PHE A 605 35.90 -14.97 -21.82
C PHE A 605 36.22 -16.39 -21.31
N VAL A 606 36.76 -17.26 -22.18
CA VAL A 606 37.12 -18.64 -21.82
C VAL A 606 38.20 -18.70 -20.74
N LYS A 607 39.17 -17.78 -20.75
CA LYS A 607 40.20 -17.68 -19.69
C LYS A 607 39.62 -17.47 -18.29
N VAL A 608 38.47 -16.80 -18.18
CA VAL A 608 37.78 -16.57 -16.90
C VAL A 608 36.87 -17.74 -16.56
N VAL A 609 36.10 -18.25 -17.53
CA VAL A 609 35.11 -19.32 -17.32
C VAL A 609 35.76 -20.67 -17.00
N GLN A 610 36.85 -21.02 -17.69
CA GLN A 610 37.74 -22.17 -17.41
C GLN A 610 37.13 -23.58 -17.45
N SER A 611 35.82 -23.77 -17.37
CA SER A 611 35.18 -25.09 -17.42
C SER A 611 33.78 -25.06 -18.04
N PRO A 612 33.32 -26.17 -18.65
CA PRO A 612 31.93 -26.28 -19.12
C PRO A 612 30.92 -26.07 -17.98
N GLU A 613 31.20 -26.54 -16.78
CA GLU A 613 30.32 -26.36 -15.62
C GLU A 613 30.06 -24.88 -15.29
N ARG A 614 31.14 -24.08 -15.21
CA ARG A 614 31.03 -22.64 -14.97
C ARG A 614 30.30 -21.92 -16.10
N LEU A 615 30.45 -22.38 -17.34
CA LEU A 615 29.71 -21.85 -18.49
C LEU A 615 28.21 -22.08 -18.35
N ARG A 616 27.80 -23.32 -17.99
CA ARG A 616 26.39 -23.68 -17.78
C ARG A 616 25.76 -22.83 -16.66
N LEU A 617 26.42 -22.76 -15.50
CA LEU A 617 25.98 -21.98 -14.35
C LEU A 617 25.82 -20.50 -14.70
N LEU A 618 26.83 -19.91 -15.35
CA LEU A 618 26.82 -18.50 -15.74
C LEU A 618 25.72 -18.20 -16.77
N LEU A 619 25.49 -19.10 -17.73
CA LEU A 619 24.42 -18.97 -18.72
C LEU A 619 23.04 -18.95 -18.05
N VAL A 620 22.73 -19.96 -17.24
CA VAL A 620 21.42 -20.08 -16.59
C VAL A 620 21.18 -18.88 -15.66
N LEU A 621 22.21 -18.45 -14.90
CA LEU A 621 22.09 -17.29 -14.01
C LEU A 621 21.81 -16.03 -14.81
N THR A 622 22.58 -15.79 -15.87
CA THR A 622 22.45 -14.59 -16.70
C THR A 622 21.05 -14.47 -17.31
N ILE A 623 20.49 -15.59 -17.78
CA ILE A 623 19.13 -15.63 -18.33
C ILE A 623 18.11 -15.32 -17.23
N ALA A 624 18.23 -15.96 -16.07
CA ALA A 624 17.32 -15.75 -14.94
C ALA A 624 17.35 -14.30 -14.44
N ASP A 625 18.54 -13.70 -14.31
CA ASP A 625 18.77 -12.31 -13.93
C ASP A 625 18.11 -11.35 -14.93
N ILE A 626 18.46 -11.42 -16.22
CA ILE A 626 17.92 -10.53 -17.25
C ILE A 626 16.39 -10.62 -17.34
N ARG A 627 15.83 -11.83 -17.25
CA ARG A 627 14.38 -12.06 -17.28
C ARG A 627 13.69 -11.50 -16.03
N ALA A 628 14.36 -11.50 -14.87
CA ALA A 628 13.83 -10.97 -13.61
C ALA A 628 13.80 -9.44 -13.55
N VAL A 629 14.54 -8.74 -14.41
CA VAL A 629 14.53 -7.26 -14.48
C VAL A 629 13.13 -6.71 -14.77
N GLY A 630 12.37 -7.36 -15.66
CA GLY A 630 11.01 -6.95 -16.00
C GLY A 630 10.40 -7.73 -17.19
N PRO A 631 9.07 -7.69 -17.35
CA PRO A 631 8.34 -8.53 -18.32
C PRO A 631 8.77 -8.30 -19.79
N ASN A 632 9.19 -7.08 -20.13
CA ASN A 632 9.55 -6.68 -21.50
C ASN A 632 11.07 -6.60 -21.73
N VAL A 633 11.89 -7.09 -20.80
CA VAL A 633 13.35 -6.95 -20.88
C VAL A 633 13.97 -8.06 -21.73
N TRP A 634 13.46 -9.29 -21.62
CA TRP A 634 13.89 -10.43 -22.43
C TRP A 634 13.25 -10.38 -23.82
N ASN A 635 14.04 -10.57 -24.88
CA ASN A 635 13.59 -10.54 -26.27
C ASN A 635 14.47 -11.44 -27.15
N ASN A 636 14.07 -11.66 -28.41
CA ASN A 636 14.78 -12.54 -29.35
C ASN A 636 16.22 -12.12 -29.66
N TRP A 637 16.61 -10.87 -29.44
CA TRP A 637 17.99 -10.43 -29.62
C TRP A 637 18.88 -10.77 -28.41
N LYS A 638 18.29 -10.84 -27.20
CA LYS A 638 18.99 -11.24 -25.97
C LYS A 638 19.02 -12.75 -25.75
N ALA A 639 18.06 -13.47 -26.32
CA ALA A 639 18.01 -14.93 -26.34
C ALA A 639 19.09 -15.47 -27.27
#